data_AF-A0A1E1J152-F1
#
_entry.id   AF-A0A1E1J152-F1
#
_cell.length_a   1.000
_cell.length_b   1.000
_cell.length_c   1.000
_cell.angle_alpha   90.00
_cell.angle_beta   90.00
_cell.angle_gamma   90.00
#
_symmetry.space_group_name_H-M   'P 1'
#
loop_
_entity.id
_entity.type
_entity.pdbx_description
1 polymer ?
#
loop_
_entity_poly.entity_id
_entity_poly.type
_entity_poly.pdbx_seq_one_letter_code
_entity_poly.pdbx_strand_id
1 'polypeptide(L)'
;MSRSNRSSSSSSSSLSSWVSASSAYSQSSKDGEWLYQLACVEAFVPLVADVTPADESSHALPEHPVAKIHYSPNFSFIYGVYRSLRDQLDYTPILPAHGEQCGSGELPPVIHAIHTSAARWFLLLAFALRQCTSNYTVWKDRRDVLMSPAVLEQATRDALPAFPVPEAILSCTASEAEKQEALRKLDEQQKKLRLTSQHWLPARADILWEGRPSPWRAVHWELAAVGCFTRLYHKNFQVWHHRRELLTYALQQTPSYVRCSADAAAADGKPEQQAEDSSPLVPALASEATLSDYLRRHAGLDFSAIDERPTLRAVLCNEDGKNYHAWLHLSWYLQAFSFLLTPPSREALEEHAIKLTGAVDDQESYFTPHPGWITASESAAPVALSPTLPPSPLTEELQFTAQLIYQDCRNNSVWCHRFVLLREALFRRLWRQLCSDRYTSTVGTLPTNTNWQRTARIVCAVEMNYSLQWLYVDPTNEAAYTHTRSVALLFHILTTRQHVWAAEHARTDGSEELQRYLADAPLLTPVALTNSELSANADAGTVCPFTELLHLLRDRQRCVPWDTYVESFGLLRYMQRVLHTVISARVTELEEQAARILRLAVASDAITSPGQEPKPQAITALAPLYERSSQYMLDSFHQVDSAQYLVCQAILEEMWLTYMDAAQRRRVRQLRPSEAYREGLLSEWLRPCPWGGPEKSAADVGKLKDRQDAVVLNFLAYEAAALSKAKQLTMADPIRLKYWKREALNIMCRVYGTAA
;
A
#
# COMPACT_ATOMS: atom_id res chain seq x y z
N MET A 1 28.72 -18.53 44.98
CA MET A 1 29.24 -18.18 43.63
C MET A 1 28.04 -18.12 42.69
N SER A 2 27.53 -16.91 42.48
CA SER A 2 26.27 -16.64 41.79
C SER A 2 26.54 -16.35 40.32
N ARG A 3 25.91 -17.10 39.41
CA ARG A 3 25.81 -16.76 37.99
C ARG A 3 24.35 -16.45 37.67
N SER A 4 24.12 -15.22 37.22
CA SER A 4 22.81 -14.68 36.89
C SER A 4 22.26 -15.29 35.60
N ASN A 5 21.06 -15.83 35.65
CA ASN A 5 20.23 -16.08 34.48
C ASN A 5 19.69 -14.74 33.95
N ARG A 6 20.09 -14.35 32.74
CA ARG A 6 19.34 -13.38 31.92
C ARG A 6 18.44 -14.16 30.99
N SER A 7 17.14 -14.10 31.23
CA SER A 7 16.09 -14.61 30.36
C SER A 7 15.95 -13.71 29.12
N SER A 8 16.28 -14.24 27.95
CA SER A 8 15.87 -13.67 26.67
C SER A 8 14.46 -14.17 26.36
N SER A 9 13.46 -13.31 26.56
CA SER A 9 12.07 -13.52 26.11
C SER A 9 12.04 -13.49 24.58
N SER A 10 11.88 -14.65 23.95
CA SER A 10 11.72 -14.79 22.51
C SER A 10 10.28 -14.58 22.05
N SER A 11 10.14 -13.91 20.91
CA SER A 11 8.94 -13.33 20.30
C SER A 11 7.99 -14.34 19.64
N SER A 12 7.65 -15.44 20.29
CA SER A 12 6.74 -16.46 19.74
C SER A 12 5.25 -16.17 19.98
N SER A 13 4.90 -15.16 20.78
CA SER A 13 3.51 -14.84 21.17
C SER A 13 2.75 -13.91 20.21
N SER A 14 3.42 -13.24 19.28
CA SER A 14 2.77 -12.32 18.34
C SER A 14 2.07 -13.05 17.20
N LEU A 15 2.67 -14.08 16.60
CA LEU A 15 2.08 -14.80 15.45
C LEU A 15 0.71 -15.44 15.75
N SER A 16 0.52 -16.04 16.92
CA SER A 16 -0.73 -16.69 17.30
C SER A 16 -1.84 -15.70 17.69
N SER A 17 -1.49 -14.55 18.28
CA SER A 17 -2.47 -13.49 18.57
C SER A 17 -2.92 -12.76 17.31
N TRP A 18 -2.08 -12.69 16.27
CA TRP A 18 -2.38 -11.97 15.02
C TRP A 18 -3.34 -12.74 14.10
N VAL A 19 -3.19 -14.07 13.99
CA VAL A 19 -4.12 -14.92 13.23
C VAL A 19 -5.47 -15.03 13.95
N SER A 20 -5.46 -15.12 15.29
CA SER A 20 -6.68 -15.19 16.10
C SER A 20 -7.47 -13.87 16.10
N ALA A 21 -6.79 -12.73 16.03
CA ALA A 21 -7.46 -11.44 15.88
C ALA A 21 -8.09 -11.28 14.49
N SER A 22 -7.39 -11.66 13.40
CA SER A 22 -7.91 -11.58 12.03
C SER A 22 -9.21 -12.38 11.82
N SER A 23 -9.32 -13.56 12.43
CA SER A 23 -10.53 -14.40 12.29
C SER A 23 -11.75 -13.80 12.98
N ALA A 24 -11.57 -13.07 14.09
CA ALA A 24 -12.66 -12.38 14.79
C ALA A 24 -13.28 -11.23 13.97
N TYR A 25 -12.53 -10.67 13.02
CA TYR A 25 -12.97 -9.59 12.13
C TYR A 25 -13.32 -10.07 10.71
N SER A 26 -13.37 -11.39 10.47
CA SER A 26 -13.85 -11.97 9.21
C SER A 26 -15.38 -11.92 9.08
N GLN A 27 -15.93 -12.21 7.90
CA GLN A 27 -17.39 -12.26 7.70
C GLN A 27 -18.03 -13.21 8.72
N SER A 28 -18.94 -12.67 9.54
CA SER A 28 -19.67 -13.45 10.54
C SER A 28 -21.13 -13.65 10.15
N SER A 29 -21.79 -14.69 10.69
CA SER A 29 -23.24 -14.87 10.52
C SER A 29 -24.04 -13.64 10.99
N LYS A 30 -23.53 -12.93 12.00
CA LYS A 30 -24.11 -11.69 12.53
C LYS A 30 -24.12 -10.55 11.51
N ASP A 31 -23.14 -10.48 10.60
CA ASP A 31 -23.12 -9.44 9.56
C ASP A 31 -24.30 -9.58 8.61
N GLY A 32 -24.61 -10.82 8.22
CA GLY A 32 -25.80 -11.15 7.43
C GLY A 32 -27.09 -10.82 8.18
N GLU A 33 -27.16 -11.14 9.48
CA GLU A 33 -28.33 -10.82 10.33
C GLU A 33 -28.58 -9.31 10.41
N TRP A 34 -27.56 -8.49 10.64
CA TRP A 34 -27.70 -7.03 10.72
C TRP A 34 -28.17 -6.41 9.40
N LEU A 35 -27.63 -6.87 8.26
CA LEU A 35 -28.10 -6.41 6.95
C LEU A 35 -29.49 -6.95 6.59
N TYR A 36 -29.87 -8.11 7.11
CA TYR A 36 -31.21 -8.66 6.95
C TYR A 36 -32.25 -7.81 7.68
N GLN A 37 -31.92 -7.29 8.87
CA GLN A 37 -32.81 -6.35 9.59
C GLN A 37 -33.17 -5.13 8.73
N LEU A 38 -32.22 -4.59 7.96
CA LEU A 38 -32.47 -3.47 7.03
C LEU A 38 -33.24 -3.87 5.76
N ALA A 39 -33.36 -5.17 5.47
CA ALA A 39 -34.19 -5.66 4.37
C ALA A 39 -35.68 -5.76 4.78
N CYS A 40 -35.96 -5.89 6.09
CA CYS A 40 -37.30 -5.91 6.67
C CYS A 40 -37.89 -4.50 6.77
N VAL A 41 -38.23 -3.92 5.61
CA VAL A 41 -38.77 -2.55 5.48
C VAL A 41 -40.02 -2.33 6.33
N GLU A 42 -40.80 -3.38 6.62
CA GLU A 42 -42.01 -3.29 7.45
C GLU A 42 -41.72 -2.83 8.88
N ALA A 43 -40.50 -3.02 9.38
CA ALA A 43 -40.08 -2.52 10.70
C ALA A 43 -39.96 -0.98 10.73
N PHE A 44 -39.76 -0.34 9.57
CA PHE A 44 -39.59 1.10 9.44
C PHE A 44 -40.89 1.83 9.06
N VAL A 45 -41.81 1.16 8.34
CA VAL A 45 -43.08 1.75 7.86
C VAL A 45 -43.83 2.56 8.93
N PRO A 46 -44.02 2.08 10.19
CA PRO A 46 -44.75 2.84 11.20
C PRO A 46 -44.12 4.19 11.58
N LEU A 47 -42.80 4.35 11.40
CA LEU A 47 -42.09 5.61 11.70
C LEU A 47 -42.35 6.72 10.67
N VAL A 48 -42.89 6.35 9.51
CA VAL A 48 -43.08 7.26 8.36
C VAL A 48 -44.52 7.23 7.86
N ALA A 49 -45.47 6.83 8.72
CA ALA A 49 -46.89 6.83 8.40
C ALA A 49 -47.42 8.24 8.07
N ASP A 50 -46.75 9.29 8.57
CA ASP A 50 -47.01 10.70 8.29
C ASP A 50 -46.37 11.21 6.99
N VAL A 51 -45.56 10.40 6.30
CA VAL A 51 -44.78 10.82 5.12
C VAL A 51 -45.33 10.16 3.86
N THR A 52 -45.67 10.98 2.86
CA THR A 52 -45.99 10.47 1.52
C THR A 52 -44.68 10.28 0.73
N PRO A 53 -44.35 9.05 0.26
CA PRO A 53 -43.14 8.81 -0.53
C PRO A 53 -43.20 9.56 -1.87
N ALA A 54 -42.14 10.29 -2.21
CA ALA A 54 -42.06 10.99 -3.49
C ALA A 54 -41.68 10.03 -4.62
N ASP A 55 -42.17 10.26 -5.85
CA ASP A 55 -41.73 9.55 -7.05
C ASP A 55 -40.47 10.17 -7.63
N GLU A 56 -39.60 9.37 -8.26
CA GLU A 56 -38.34 9.87 -8.81
C GLU A 56 -38.65 10.96 -9.83
N SER A 57 -38.20 12.18 -9.55
CA SER A 57 -38.64 13.36 -10.28
C SER A 57 -38.28 13.21 -11.75
N SER A 58 -39.28 13.06 -12.61
CA SER A 58 -39.13 12.95 -14.06
C SER A 58 -38.89 14.33 -14.69
N HIS A 59 -38.22 15.27 -14.00
CA HIS A 59 -37.97 16.66 -14.43
C HIS A 59 -36.95 16.75 -15.58
N ALA A 60 -37.08 15.85 -16.53
CA ALA A 60 -36.86 15.96 -17.96
C ALA A 60 -37.24 14.55 -18.46
N LEU A 61 -38.40 14.38 -19.08
CA LEU A 61 -38.51 13.33 -20.09
C LEU A 61 -37.59 13.80 -21.21
N PRO A 62 -36.40 13.21 -21.44
CA PRO A 62 -35.70 13.54 -22.67
C PRO A 62 -36.54 12.91 -23.79
N GLU A 63 -36.55 13.54 -24.96
CA GLU A 63 -37.06 12.96 -26.20
C GLU A 63 -36.30 11.67 -26.63
N HIS A 64 -35.51 11.08 -25.72
CA HIS A 64 -34.60 9.97 -25.92
C HIS A 64 -34.84 8.87 -24.88
N PRO A 65 -34.69 7.60 -25.28
CA PRO A 65 -34.83 6.48 -24.35
C PRO A 65 -33.71 6.50 -23.32
N VAL A 66 -34.02 6.96 -22.10
CA VAL A 66 -33.17 6.74 -20.94
C VAL A 66 -33.45 5.34 -20.40
N ALA A 67 -32.40 4.65 -19.95
CA ALA A 67 -32.55 3.35 -19.29
C ALA A 67 -33.45 3.50 -18.04
N LYS A 68 -34.71 3.10 -18.16
CA LYS A 68 -35.65 3.10 -17.03
C LYS A 68 -35.45 1.82 -16.23
N ILE A 69 -35.08 1.96 -14.96
CA ILE A 69 -34.91 0.83 -14.06
C ILE A 69 -36.24 0.52 -13.39
N HIS A 70 -36.68 -0.75 -13.46
CA HIS A 70 -37.84 -1.21 -12.71
C HIS A 70 -37.42 -1.58 -11.30
N TYR A 71 -37.54 -0.62 -10.38
CA TYR A 71 -37.18 -0.80 -8.97
C TYR A 71 -38.17 -1.72 -8.23
N SER A 72 -37.67 -2.42 -7.21
CA SER A 72 -38.52 -3.21 -6.32
C SER A 72 -39.46 -2.30 -5.50
N PRO A 73 -40.58 -2.82 -4.97
CA PRO A 73 -41.47 -2.05 -4.10
C PRO A 73 -40.73 -1.47 -2.88
N ASN A 74 -39.86 -2.27 -2.25
CA ASN A 74 -39.07 -1.85 -1.09
C ASN A 74 -38.07 -0.73 -1.44
N PHE A 75 -37.40 -0.82 -2.59
CA PHE A 75 -36.52 0.23 -3.07
C PHE A 75 -37.31 1.53 -3.28
N SER A 76 -38.41 1.44 -4.04
CA SER A 76 -39.23 2.60 -4.41
C SER A 76 -39.81 3.29 -3.18
N PHE A 77 -40.28 2.52 -2.20
CA PHE A 77 -40.79 3.04 -0.93
C PHE A 77 -39.69 3.78 -0.14
N ILE A 78 -38.56 3.11 0.15
CA ILE A 78 -37.48 3.70 0.96
C ILE A 78 -36.90 4.95 0.28
N TYR A 79 -36.60 4.89 -1.01
CA TYR A 79 -36.06 6.03 -1.74
C TYR A 79 -37.08 7.15 -1.94
N GLY A 80 -38.38 6.83 -2.03
CA GLY A 80 -39.43 7.83 -2.05
C GLY A 80 -39.54 8.58 -0.73
N VAL A 81 -39.48 7.88 0.40
CA VAL A 81 -39.44 8.49 1.73
C VAL A 81 -38.17 9.32 1.92
N TYR A 82 -37.01 8.81 1.51
CA TYR A 82 -35.74 9.53 1.54
C TYR A 82 -35.84 10.86 0.80
N ARG A 83 -36.40 10.86 -0.43
CA ARG A 83 -36.56 12.09 -1.22
C ARG A 83 -37.51 13.08 -0.54
N SER A 84 -38.65 12.63 -0.02
CA SER A 84 -39.60 13.50 0.70
C SER A 84 -39.02 14.15 1.95
N LEU A 85 -38.19 13.44 2.71
CA LEU A 85 -37.60 13.96 3.95
C LEU A 85 -36.32 14.77 3.71
N ARG A 86 -35.62 14.55 2.60
CA ARG A 86 -34.37 15.26 2.30
C ARG A 86 -34.56 16.75 2.07
N ASP A 87 -35.73 17.16 1.58
CA ASP A 87 -36.08 18.58 1.40
C ASP A 87 -36.30 19.32 2.75
N GLN A 88 -36.28 18.59 3.87
CA GLN A 88 -36.43 19.13 5.23
C GLN A 88 -35.09 19.25 5.98
N LEU A 89 -33.97 19.20 5.25
CA LEU A 89 -32.62 19.34 5.78
C LEU A 89 -32.08 20.74 5.50
N ASP A 90 -31.58 21.40 6.54
CA ASP A 90 -30.84 22.64 6.36
C ASP A 90 -29.33 22.38 6.48
N TYR A 91 -28.58 22.90 5.52
CA TYR A 91 -27.13 22.80 5.48
C TYR A 91 -26.48 24.11 5.94
N THR A 92 -25.45 24.01 6.78
CA THR A 92 -24.61 25.17 7.14
C THR A 92 -23.41 25.24 6.20
N PRO A 93 -22.99 26.45 5.77
CA PRO A 93 -21.75 26.62 5.01
C PRO A 93 -20.47 26.53 5.87
N ILE A 94 -20.57 26.49 7.21
CA ILE A 94 -19.41 26.58 8.12
C ILE A 94 -19.48 25.52 9.22
N LEU A 95 -18.46 24.65 9.29
CA LEU A 95 -18.14 23.84 10.48
C LEU A 95 -17.49 24.76 11.54
N PRO A 96 -17.88 24.73 12.82
CA PRO A 96 -17.14 25.44 13.85
C PRO A 96 -15.74 24.80 14.00
N ALA A 97 -14.70 25.49 13.53
CA ALA A 97 -13.33 25.07 13.68
C ALA A 97 -12.92 25.18 15.16
N HIS A 98 -12.63 24.05 15.81
CA HIS A 98 -11.86 24.02 17.05
C HIS A 98 -10.49 23.41 16.78
N GLY A 99 -9.60 24.22 16.17
CA GLY A 99 -8.21 23.86 15.93
C GLY A 99 -7.62 24.63 14.75
N GLU A 100 -6.44 25.23 14.94
CA GLU A 100 -5.66 25.81 13.85
C GLU A 100 -4.90 24.70 13.09
N GLN A 101 -4.95 24.76 11.76
CA GLN A 101 -4.37 23.87 10.72
C GLN A 101 -5.26 22.67 10.34
N CYS A 102 -5.56 22.37 9.06
CA CYS A 102 -4.82 22.61 7.82
C CYS A 102 -5.76 22.62 6.60
N GLY A 103 -5.55 23.53 5.64
CA GLY A 103 -6.14 23.51 4.29
C GLY A 103 -7.09 24.66 3.99
N SER A 104 -6.69 25.53 3.06
CA SER A 104 -7.46 26.67 2.52
C SER A 104 -8.62 26.26 1.59
N GLY A 105 -9.33 25.17 1.91
CA GLY A 105 -10.53 24.76 1.20
C GLY A 105 -11.76 25.10 2.04
N GLU A 106 -12.78 25.70 1.42
CA GLU A 106 -14.11 25.78 2.04
C GLU A 106 -14.53 24.37 2.46
N LEU A 107 -14.81 24.18 3.76
CA LEU A 107 -15.30 22.91 4.26
C LEU A 107 -16.66 22.63 3.61
N PRO A 108 -16.92 21.40 3.13
CA PRO A 108 -18.18 21.09 2.48
C PRO A 108 -19.35 21.31 3.45
N PRO A 109 -20.51 21.77 2.95
CA PRO A 109 -21.66 22.04 3.79
C PRO A 109 -22.14 20.76 4.50
N VAL A 110 -22.43 20.90 5.79
CA VAL A 110 -22.88 19.83 6.69
C VAL A 110 -24.32 20.12 7.15
N ILE A 111 -25.11 19.08 7.38
CA ILE A 111 -26.46 19.22 7.95
C ILE A 111 -26.35 19.85 9.35
N HIS A 112 -27.01 21.00 9.55
CA HIS A 112 -27.03 21.68 10.85
C HIS A 112 -28.40 21.65 11.54
N ALA A 113 -29.47 21.45 10.77
CA ALA A 113 -30.80 21.23 11.30
C ALA A 113 -31.56 20.21 10.46
N ILE A 114 -32.39 19.43 11.15
CA ILE A 114 -33.32 18.47 10.56
C ILE A 114 -34.69 18.85 11.10
N HIS A 115 -35.61 19.31 10.24
CA HIS A 115 -36.95 19.74 10.66
C HIS A 115 -37.92 18.58 10.93
N THR A 116 -37.41 17.36 10.78
CA THR A 116 -38.06 16.09 11.13
C THR A 116 -37.33 15.46 12.33
N SER A 117 -37.68 14.23 12.71
CA SER A 117 -36.90 13.51 13.72
C SER A 117 -35.52 13.12 13.15
N ALA A 118 -34.45 13.62 13.77
CA ALA A 118 -33.07 13.29 13.41
C ALA A 118 -32.79 11.77 13.58
N ALA A 119 -33.33 11.13 14.62
CA ALA A 119 -33.23 9.69 14.82
C ALA A 119 -33.92 8.89 13.70
N ARG A 120 -35.11 9.34 13.28
CA ARG A 120 -35.83 8.77 12.13
C ARG A 120 -35.03 8.91 10.84
N TRP A 121 -34.49 10.10 10.58
CA TRP A 121 -33.65 10.36 9.40
C TRP A 121 -32.40 9.47 9.39
N PHE A 122 -31.67 9.40 10.49
CA PHE A 122 -30.42 8.63 10.56
C PHE A 122 -30.65 7.12 10.37
N LEU A 123 -31.77 6.59 10.87
CA LEU A 123 -32.18 5.21 10.63
C LEU A 123 -32.60 4.97 9.18
N LEU A 124 -33.36 5.89 8.57
CA LEU A 124 -33.76 5.81 7.16
C LEU A 124 -32.54 5.69 6.23
N LEU A 125 -31.46 6.41 6.52
CA LEU A 125 -30.23 6.32 5.73
C LEU A 125 -29.65 4.90 5.73
N ALA A 126 -29.72 4.17 6.84
CA ALA A 126 -29.29 2.77 6.87
C ALA A 126 -30.15 1.88 5.95
N PHE A 127 -31.48 2.04 5.99
CA PHE A 127 -32.38 1.35 5.06
C PHE A 127 -32.09 1.71 3.60
N ALA A 128 -31.86 2.98 3.29
CA ALA A 128 -31.53 3.44 1.94
C ALA A 128 -30.20 2.87 1.43
N LEU A 129 -29.17 2.78 2.29
CA LEU A 129 -27.90 2.13 1.97
C LEU A 129 -28.07 0.64 1.71
N ARG A 130 -28.98 -0.05 2.40
CA ARG A 130 -29.28 -1.46 2.12
C ARG A 130 -29.92 -1.67 0.75
N GLN A 131 -30.71 -0.70 0.28
CA GLN A 131 -31.32 -0.73 -1.05
C GLN A 131 -30.29 -0.40 -2.16
N CYS A 132 -29.37 0.53 -1.92
CA CYS A 132 -28.27 0.83 -2.83
C CYS A 132 -27.00 1.28 -2.09
N THR A 133 -26.08 0.33 -1.86
CA THR A 133 -24.82 0.57 -1.15
C THR A 133 -23.91 1.56 -1.89
N SER A 134 -24.10 1.77 -3.20
CA SER A 134 -23.27 2.70 -3.98
C SER A 134 -23.78 4.14 -4.01
N ASN A 135 -24.92 4.44 -3.37
CA ASN A 135 -25.50 5.78 -3.40
C ASN A 135 -24.69 6.76 -2.54
N TYR A 136 -23.82 7.55 -3.19
CA TYR A 136 -22.91 8.47 -2.52
C TYR A 136 -23.62 9.61 -1.78
N THR A 137 -24.82 10.02 -2.21
CA THR A 137 -25.60 11.08 -1.56
C THR A 137 -26.10 10.61 -0.20
N VAL A 138 -26.64 9.39 -0.12
CA VAL A 138 -27.09 8.79 1.14
C VAL A 138 -25.90 8.62 2.11
N TRP A 139 -24.75 8.18 1.61
CA TRP A 139 -23.52 8.10 2.42
C TRP A 139 -23.06 9.47 2.93
N LYS A 140 -23.13 10.52 2.09
CA LYS A 140 -22.80 11.90 2.52
C LYS A 140 -23.75 12.35 3.63
N ASP A 141 -25.06 12.26 3.40
CA ASP A 141 -26.07 12.67 4.39
C ASP A 141 -25.89 11.90 5.72
N ARG A 142 -25.44 10.64 5.67
CA ARG A 142 -25.12 9.84 6.86
C ARG A 142 -23.89 10.38 7.61
N ARG A 143 -22.83 10.78 6.89
CA ARG A 143 -21.65 11.43 7.49
C ARG A 143 -22.02 12.77 8.11
N ASP A 144 -22.84 13.55 7.43
CA ASP A 144 -23.21 14.88 7.88
C ASP A 144 -23.89 14.84 9.26
N VAL A 145 -24.72 13.84 9.52
CA VAL A 145 -25.32 13.61 10.86
C VAL A 145 -24.23 13.38 11.90
N LEU A 146 -23.23 12.53 11.62
CA LEU A 146 -22.13 12.21 12.55
C LEU A 146 -21.17 13.38 12.77
N MET A 147 -20.98 14.23 11.76
CA MET A 147 -20.11 15.40 11.78
C MET A 147 -20.79 16.63 12.42
N SER A 148 -22.05 16.51 12.82
CA SER A 148 -22.84 17.59 13.43
C SER A 148 -23.25 17.21 14.85
N PRO A 149 -22.48 17.61 15.89
CA PRO A 149 -22.73 17.18 17.28
C PRO A 149 -24.16 17.44 17.76
N ALA A 150 -24.72 18.61 17.42
CA ALA A 150 -26.07 18.99 17.80
C ALA A 150 -27.16 18.11 17.15
N VAL A 151 -26.96 17.73 15.89
CA VAL A 151 -27.86 16.81 15.18
C VAL A 151 -27.68 15.39 15.69
N LEU A 152 -26.43 14.95 15.91
CA LEU A 152 -26.11 13.60 16.36
C LEU A 152 -26.73 13.29 17.73
N GLU A 153 -26.72 14.23 18.67
CA GLU A 153 -27.37 14.06 19.98
C GLU A 153 -28.88 13.74 19.84
N GLN A 154 -29.53 14.31 18.82
CA GLN A 154 -30.94 14.08 18.49
C GLN A 154 -31.15 12.85 17.59
N ALA A 155 -30.07 12.31 17.01
CA ALA A 155 -30.07 11.14 16.12
C ALA A 155 -29.79 9.83 16.87
N THR A 156 -30.17 9.75 18.15
CA THR A 156 -29.98 8.57 18.99
C THR A 156 -31.24 7.69 19.04
N ARG A 157 -31.08 6.41 19.38
CA ARG A 157 -32.22 5.49 19.57
C ARG A 157 -33.16 5.95 20.68
N ASP A 158 -32.64 6.71 21.64
CA ASP A 158 -33.40 7.28 22.76
C ASP A 158 -34.32 8.42 22.31
N ALA A 159 -34.04 9.02 21.14
CA ALA A 159 -34.81 10.09 20.53
C ALA A 159 -35.73 9.61 19.38
N LEU A 160 -35.92 8.30 19.24
CA LEU A 160 -36.85 7.74 18.25
C LEU A 160 -38.30 8.13 18.59
N PRO A 161 -39.10 8.56 17.59
CA PRO A 161 -40.52 8.83 17.81
C PRO A 161 -41.28 7.57 18.27
N ALA A 162 -42.22 7.74 19.20
CA ALA A 162 -43.16 6.70 19.55
C ALA A 162 -44.09 6.41 18.36
N PHE A 163 -44.53 5.16 18.24
CA PHE A 163 -45.51 4.80 17.22
C PHE A 163 -46.87 5.45 17.48
N PRO A 164 -47.59 5.84 16.42
CA PRO A 164 -48.97 6.28 16.56
C PRO A 164 -49.81 5.15 17.16
N VAL A 165 -50.70 5.49 18.09
CA VAL A 165 -51.60 4.52 18.71
C VAL A 165 -52.59 4.04 17.63
N PRO A 166 -52.70 2.72 17.38
CA PRO A 166 -53.65 2.18 16.41
C PRO A 166 -55.08 2.69 16.62
N GLU A 167 -55.77 3.09 15.55
CA GLU A 167 -57.15 3.63 15.61
C GLU A 167 -58.11 2.65 16.31
N ALA A 168 -57.91 1.35 16.15
CA ALA A 168 -58.71 0.32 16.82
C ALA A 168 -58.66 0.42 18.36
N ILE A 169 -57.53 0.87 18.93
CA ILE A 169 -57.38 1.07 20.38
C ILE A 169 -58.12 2.34 20.83
N LEU A 170 -58.11 3.37 19.98
CA LEU A 170 -58.77 4.65 20.26
C LEU A 170 -60.28 4.62 19.97
N SER A 171 -60.76 3.62 19.22
CA SER A 171 -62.15 3.51 18.81
C SER A 171 -63.07 3.04 19.93
N CYS A 172 -64.16 3.79 20.16
CA CYS A 172 -65.22 3.41 21.09
C CYS A 172 -66.10 2.26 20.57
N THR A 173 -66.01 1.92 19.28
CA THR A 173 -66.83 0.88 18.63
C THR A 173 -66.08 -0.42 18.38
N ALA A 174 -64.76 -0.44 18.60
CA ALA A 174 -63.96 -1.65 18.47
C ALA A 174 -64.23 -2.63 19.63
N SER A 175 -64.35 -3.90 19.30
CA SER A 175 -64.44 -4.98 20.29
C SER A 175 -63.14 -5.11 21.09
N GLU A 176 -63.24 -5.64 22.31
CA GLU A 176 -62.05 -5.90 23.14
C GLU A 176 -61.05 -6.86 22.46
N ALA A 177 -61.54 -7.79 21.63
CA ALA A 177 -60.68 -8.68 20.85
C ALA A 177 -59.88 -7.91 19.78
N GLU A 178 -60.49 -6.94 19.10
CA GLU A 178 -59.81 -6.10 18.10
C GLU A 178 -58.78 -5.17 18.75
N LYS A 179 -59.10 -4.61 19.92
CA LYS A 179 -58.15 -3.81 20.71
C LYS A 179 -56.94 -4.64 21.14
N GLN A 180 -57.17 -5.86 21.62
CA GLN A 180 -56.11 -6.76 22.07
C GLN A 180 -55.20 -7.21 20.92
N GLU A 181 -55.77 -7.51 19.74
CA GLU A 181 -54.96 -7.85 18.55
C GLU A 181 -54.19 -6.63 18.02
N ALA A 182 -54.77 -5.43 18.07
CA ALA A 182 -54.06 -4.19 17.71
C ALA A 182 -52.89 -3.90 18.65
N LEU A 183 -53.06 -4.11 19.96
CA LEU A 183 -51.98 -4.04 20.95
C LEU A 183 -50.88 -5.06 20.67
N ARG A 184 -51.24 -6.32 20.40
CA ARG A 184 -50.28 -7.39 20.07
C ARG A 184 -49.44 -7.05 18.84
N LYS A 185 -50.07 -6.53 17.77
CA LYS A 185 -49.38 -6.08 16.55
C LYS A 185 -48.46 -4.89 16.81
N LEU A 186 -48.89 -3.93 17.63
CA LEU A 186 -48.09 -2.78 18.01
C LEU A 186 -46.83 -3.23 18.77
N ASP A 187 -46.97 -4.14 19.73
CA ASP A 187 -45.84 -4.72 20.49
C ASP A 187 -44.87 -5.48 19.58
N GLU A 188 -45.37 -6.26 18.63
CA GLU A 188 -44.54 -6.96 17.64
C GLU A 188 -43.76 -5.98 16.76
N GLN A 189 -44.39 -4.92 16.28
CA GLN A 189 -43.73 -3.87 15.49
C GLN A 189 -42.67 -3.14 16.33
N GLN A 190 -42.98 -2.78 17.57
CA GLN A 190 -42.02 -2.12 18.46
C GLN A 190 -40.82 -3.02 18.74
N LYS A 191 -41.04 -4.32 18.92
CA LYS A 191 -39.96 -5.30 19.10
C LYS A 191 -39.05 -5.37 17.87
N LYS A 192 -39.61 -5.39 16.65
CA LYS A 192 -38.83 -5.39 15.39
C LYS A 192 -38.02 -4.11 15.22
N LEU A 193 -38.62 -2.95 15.52
CA LEU A 193 -37.90 -1.68 15.46
C LEU A 193 -36.79 -1.60 16.51
N ARG A 194 -37.04 -2.04 17.75
CA ARG A 194 -36.00 -2.09 18.79
C ARG A 194 -34.82 -2.94 18.36
N LEU A 195 -35.07 -4.12 17.79
CA LEU A 195 -34.00 -5.00 17.28
C LEU A 195 -33.16 -4.30 16.21
N THR A 196 -33.82 -3.60 15.27
CA THR A 196 -33.13 -2.91 14.17
C THR A 196 -32.38 -1.67 14.66
N SER A 197 -33.03 -0.81 15.45
CA SER A 197 -32.44 0.43 15.96
C SER A 197 -31.29 0.21 16.94
N GLN A 198 -31.21 -0.94 17.61
CA GLN A 198 -30.11 -1.28 18.51
C GLN A 198 -28.74 -1.27 17.83
N HIS A 199 -28.67 -1.66 16.56
CA HIS A 199 -27.43 -1.68 15.78
C HIS A 199 -27.26 -0.44 14.91
N TRP A 200 -28.37 0.09 14.37
CA TRP A 200 -28.33 1.14 13.34
C TRP A 200 -28.51 2.56 13.87
N LEU A 201 -28.75 2.73 15.18
CA LEU A 201 -28.75 4.02 15.89
C LEU A 201 -27.93 3.94 17.18
N PRO A 202 -27.12 4.97 17.49
CA PRO A 202 -26.37 5.01 18.74
C PRO A 202 -27.31 5.25 19.92
N ALA A 203 -26.97 4.69 21.08
CA ALA A 203 -27.45 5.23 22.34
C ALA A 203 -26.78 6.58 22.62
N ARG A 204 -27.42 7.42 23.44
CA ARG A 204 -26.78 8.65 23.90
C ARG A 204 -25.45 8.39 24.62
N ALA A 205 -25.36 7.29 25.37
CA ALA A 205 -24.12 6.87 26.04
C ALA A 205 -23.02 6.42 25.07
N ASP A 206 -23.35 6.03 23.85
CA ASP A 206 -22.36 5.60 22.86
C ASP A 206 -21.57 6.79 22.32
N ILE A 207 -22.18 7.97 22.22
CA ILE A 207 -21.58 9.17 21.60
C ILE A 207 -21.08 10.21 22.61
N LEU A 208 -21.53 10.16 23.86
CA LEU A 208 -21.13 11.11 24.91
C LEU A 208 -19.95 10.59 25.74
N TRP A 209 -19.06 11.51 26.12
CA TRP A 209 -18.03 11.32 27.15
C TRP A 209 -18.13 12.46 28.17
N GLU A 210 -18.25 12.14 29.46
CA GLU A 210 -18.44 13.13 30.54
C GLU A 210 -19.55 14.16 30.26
N GLY A 211 -20.63 13.71 29.61
CA GLY A 211 -21.78 14.54 29.26
C GLY A 211 -21.60 15.42 28.02
N ARG A 212 -20.48 15.31 27.28
CA ARG A 212 -20.21 16.07 26.05
C ARG A 212 -20.09 15.14 24.83
N PRO A 213 -20.51 15.56 23.62
CA PRO A 213 -20.27 14.80 22.40
C PRO A 213 -18.79 14.56 22.14
N SER A 214 -18.44 13.33 21.83
CA SER A 214 -17.07 12.95 21.47
C SER A 214 -17.02 12.47 20.02
N PRO A 215 -16.30 13.18 19.12
CA PRO A 215 -16.12 12.76 17.73
C PRO A 215 -15.56 11.33 17.63
N TRP A 216 -14.59 10.99 18.47
CA TRP A 216 -13.98 9.66 18.47
C TRP A 216 -14.95 8.55 18.87
N ARG A 217 -15.85 8.81 19.83
CA ARG A 217 -16.88 7.83 20.19
C ARG A 217 -17.93 7.65 19.10
N ALA A 218 -18.36 8.74 18.47
CA ALA A 218 -19.28 8.70 17.34
C ALA A 218 -18.68 7.92 16.16
N VAL A 219 -17.41 8.19 15.83
CA VAL A 219 -16.69 7.46 14.78
C VAL A 219 -16.51 5.99 15.14
N HIS A 220 -16.07 5.65 16.35
CA HIS A 220 -15.94 4.27 16.79
C HIS A 220 -17.27 3.50 16.66
N TRP A 221 -18.38 4.08 17.13
CA TRP A 221 -19.69 3.47 17.01
C TRP A 221 -20.08 3.23 15.54
N GLU A 222 -19.91 4.24 14.68
CA GLU A 222 -20.27 4.13 13.27
C GLU A 222 -19.40 3.11 12.52
N LEU A 223 -18.08 3.10 12.76
CA LEU A 223 -17.16 2.15 12.14
C LEU A 223 -17.52 0.70 12.50
N ALA A 224 -18.04 0.48 13.71
CA ALA A 224 -18.58 -0.81 14.14
C ALA A 224 -19.92 -1.11 13.44
N ALA A 225 -20.86 -0.16 13.42
CA ALA A 225 -22.19 -0.31 12.80
C ALA A 225 -22.08 -0.66 11.31
N VAL A 226 -21.28 0.08 10.55
CA VAL A 226 -21.05 -0.13 9.11
C VAL A 226 -19.95 -1.16 8.80
N GLY A 227 -19.39 -1.81 9.82
CA GLY A 227 -18.39 -2.86 9.66
C GLY A 227 -18.88 -4.01 8.77
N CYS A 228 -20.17 -4.38 8.90
CA CYS A 228 -20.79 -5.40 8.05
C CYS A 228 -20.81 -5.00 6.55
N PHE A 229 -21.07 -3.72 6.23
CA PHE A 229 -20.96 -3.22 4.86
C PHE A 229 -19.53 -3.34 4.33
N THR A 230 -18.54 -3.08 5.18
CA THR A 230 -17.12 -3.16 4.81
C THR A 230 -16.72 -4.59 4.46
N ARG A 231 -17.15 -5.58 5.25
CA ARG A 231 -16.83 -6.99 5.01
C ARG A 231 -17.59 -7.56 3.80
N LEU A 232 -18.89 -7.31 3.70
CA LEU A 232 -19.75 -7.90 2.66
C LEU A 232 -19.70 -7.15 1.32
N TYR A 233 -19.39 -5.84 1.34
CA TYR A 233 -19.27 -5.00 0.14
C TYR A 233 -17.89 -4.34 0.06
N HIS A 234 -16.82 -5.06 0.38
CA HIS A 234 -15.42 -4.60 0.36
C HIS A 234 -14.94 -4.10 -1.01
N LYS A 235 -15.69 -4.28 -2.09
CA LYS A 235 -15.41 -3.72 -3.44
C LYS A 235 -16.16 -2.42 -3.74
N ASN A 236 -16.85 -1.86 -2.76
CA ASN A 236 -17.61 -0.61 -2.89
C ASN A 236 -16.75 0.59 -2.48
N PHE A 237 -16.65 1.60 -3.37
CA PHE A 237 -15.87 2.80 -3.11
C PHE A 237 -16.41 3.61 -1.92
N GLN A 238 -17.72 3.79 -1.83
CA GLN A 238 -18.36 4.64 -0.82
C GLN A 238 -18.14 4.09 0.59
N VAL A 239 -18.11 2.77 0.77
CA VAL A 239 -17.86 2.14 2.08
C VAL A 239 -16.48 2.51 2.62
N TRP A 240 -15.42 2.37 1.81
CA TRP A 240 -14.06 2.74 2.21
C TRP A 240 -13.86 4.25 2.34
N HIS A 241 -14.49 5.01 1.45
CA HIS A 241 -14.48 6.47 1.54
C HIS A 241 -15.15 6.96 2.82
N HIS A 242 -16.29 6.37 3.20
CA HIS A 242 -17.00 6.70 4.44
C HIS A 242 -16.12 6.53 5.67
N ARG A 243 -15.44 5.38 5.81
CA ARG A 243 -14.50 5.11 6.91
C ARG A 243 -13.38 6.16 6.96
N ARG A 244 -12.79 6.46 5.80
CA ARG A 244 -11.71 7.45 5.66
C ARG A 244 -12.15 8.84 6.11
N GLU A 245 -13.32 9.31 5.64
CA GLU A 245 -13.82 10.65 5.99
C GLU A 245 -14.13 10.79 7.47
N LEU A 246 -14.72 9.76 8.10
CA LEU A 246 -15.00 9.76 9.53
C LEU A 246 -13.74 9.88 10.39
N LEU A 247 -12.73 9.05 10.09
CA LEU A 247 -11.44 9.10 10.77
C LEU A 247 -10.71 10.43 10.51
N THR A 248 -10.76 10.94 9.27
CA THR A 248 -10.19 12.25 8.91
C THR A 248 -10.83 13.37 9.72
N TYR A 249 -12.16 13.37 9.84
CA TYR A 249 -12.89 14.33 10.66
C TYR A 249 -12.46 14.26 12.13
N ALA A 250 -12.43 13.06 12.74
CA ALA A 250 -12.03 12.93 14.15
C ALA A 250 -10.56 13.35 14.39
N LEU A 251 -9.67 13.10 13.44
CA LEU A 251 -8.30 13.61 13.46
C LEU A 251 -8.25 15.14 13.39
N GLN A 252 -9.06 15.77 12.54
CA GLN A 252 -9.15 17.24 12.46
C GLN A 252 -9.71 17.87 13.74
N GLN A 253 -10.56 17.15 14.48
CA GLN A 253 -11.05 17.59 15.79
C GLN A 253 -10.04 17.32 16.94
N THR A 254 -8.92 16.65 16.65
CA THR A 254 -7.88 16.38 17.64
C THR A 254 -6.86 17.51 17.67
N PRO A 255 -6.54 18.10 18.84
CA PRO A 255 -5.52 19.14 18.94
C PRO A 255 -4.17 18.67 18.39
N SER A 256 -3.43 19.57 17.72
CA SER A 256 -2.11 19.22 17.16
C SER A 256 -1.11 18.80 18.23
N TYR A 257 -1.21 19.39 19.43
CA TYR A 257 -0.37 19.10 20.59
C TYR A 257 -1.25 18.76 21.79
N VAL A 258 -0.84 17.74 22.54
CA VAL A 258 -1.53 17.25 23.74
C VAL A 258 -0.56 17.20 24.91
N ARG A 259 -1.09 17.32 26.13
CA ARG A 259 -0.30 17.11 27.35
C ARG A 259 -0.23 15.61 27.63
N CYS A 260 0.97 15.05 27.77
CA CYS A 260 1.16 13.67 28.21
C CYS A 260 1.15 13.57 29.74
N SER A 261 0.63 12.46 30.27
CA SER A 261 0.93 12.05 31.65
C SER A 261 2.41 11.71 31.77
N ALA A 262 3.04 12.00 32.91
CA ALA A 262 4.42 11.64 33.21
C ALA A 262 4.69 10.12 33.01
N ASP A 263 3.66 9.27 33.15
CA ASP A 263 3.77 7.82 32.98
C ASP A 263 3.93 7.37 31.51
N ALA A 264 3.50 8.19 30.54
CA ALA A 264 3.69 7.90 29.11
C ALA A 264 5.06 8.37 28.60
N ALA A 265 5.73 9.26 29.33
CA ALA A 265 7.03 9.84 28.96
C ALA A 265 8.24 9.15 29.61
N ALA A 266 8.03 8.33 30.65
CA ALA A 266 9.10 7.70 31.42
C ALA A 266 9.00 6.17 31.42
N ALA A 267 9.78 5.53 30.55
CA ALA A 267 10.10 4.11 30.64
C ALA A 267 11.24 3.81 31.65
N ASP A 268 11.42 4.65 32.69
CA ASP A 268 12.34 4.40 33.79
C ASP A 268 11.75 4.93 35.10
N GLY A 269 11.59 4.02 36.06
CA GLY A 269 10.68 4.18 37.18
C GLY A 269 11.09 5.18 38.26
N LYS A 270 10.11 5.94 38.74
CA LYS A 270 9.71 6.14 40.15
C LYS A 270 8.49 7.06 40.23
N PRO A 271 7.50 6.79 41.10
CA PRO A 271 6.32 7.63 41.22
C PRO A 271 6.54 8.73 42.27
N GLU A 272 6.00 9.92 42.03
CA GLU A 272 5.00 10.59 42.88
C GLU A 272 4.97 12.11 42.65
N GLN A 273 3.75 12.58 42.34
CA GLN A 273 3.12 13.78 42.88
C GLN A 273 3.94 15.08 42.87
N GLN A 274 3.85 15.84 41.78
CA GLN A 274 3.48 17.27 41.75
C GLN A 274 3.61 17.83 40.32
N ALA A 275 2.67 18.71 39.96
CA ALA A 275 2.60 19.59 38.79
C ALA A 275 1.95 19.05 37.49
N GLU A 276 0.62 19.12 37.41
CA GLU A 276 -0.16 19.01 36.15
C GLU A 276 0.12 20.17 35.16
N ASP A 277 0.81 21.23 35.59
CA ASP A 277 1.11 22.42 34.78
C ASP A 277 2.52 22.46 34.15
N SER A 278 3.34 21.42 34.34
CA SER A 278 4.67 21.32 33.75
C SER A 278 4.86 20.14 32.78
N SER A 279 3.80 19.41 32.42
CA SER A 279 3.88 18.35 31.41
C SER A 279 4.23 18.94 30.02
N PRO A 280 5.21 18.36 29.31
CA PRO A 280 5.57 18.84 27.98
C PRO A 280 4.40 18.65 27.00
N LEU A 281 4.20 19.65 26.13
CA LEU A 281 3.32 19.54 24.98
C LEU A 281 4.00 18.68 23.91
N VAL A 282 3.35 17.58 23.53
CA VAL A 282 3.85 16.63 22.53
C VAL A 282 2.84 16.56 21.38
N PRO A 283 3.27 16.40 20.12
CA PRO A 283 2.34 16.19 19.02
C PRO A 283 1.40 15.01 19.27
N ALA A 284 0.10 15.15 19.01
CA ALA A 284 -0.89 14.10 19.29
C ALA A 284 -0.59 12.77 18.59
N LEU A 285 0.00 12.84 17.39
CA LEU A 285 0.37 11.69 16.56
C LEU A 285 1.86 11.32 16.68
N ALA A 286 2.55 11.74 17.75
CA ALA A 286 3.94 11.40 17.98
C ALA A 286 4.16 9.90 18.21
N SER A 287 3.24 9.25 18.92
CA SER A 287 3.28 7.81 19.19
C SER A 287 1.88 7.24 19.42
N GLU A 288 1.76 5.91 19.33
CA GLU A 288 0.51 5.21 19.69
C GLU A 288 0.12 5.47 21.14
N ALA A 289 1.10 5.46 22.06
CA ALA A 289 0.86 5.70 23.48
C ALA A 289 0.34 7.13 23.74
N THR A 290 0.87 8.13 23.03
CA THR A 290 0.42 9.52 23.12
C THR A 290 -1.03 9.66 22.67
N LEU A 291 -1.39 9.09 21.52
CA LEU A 291 -2.76 9.15 21.02
C LEU A 291 -3.71 8.35 21.91
N SER A 292 -3.31 7.15 22.36
CA SER A 292 -4.08 6.31 23.28
C SER A 292 -4.38 7.03 24.61
N ASP A 293 -3.40 7.72 25.18
CA ASP A 293 -3.56 8.53 26.39
C ASP A 293 -4.56 9.68 26.18
N TYR A 294 -4.48 10.38 25.05
CA TYR A 294 -5.45 11.39 24.65
C TYR A 294 -6.87 10.80 24.52
N LEU A 295 -7.03 9.69 23.80
CA LEU A 295 -8.33 9.03 23.60
C LEU A 295 -8.93 8.56 24.94
N ARG A 296 -8.11 8.07 25.87
CA ARG A 296 -8.59 7.63 27.19
C ARG A 296 -9.16 8.79 27.99
N ARG A 297 -8.51 9.96 27.98
CA ARG A 297 -8.99 11.14 28.70
C ARG A 297 -10.20 11.81 28.06
N HIS A 298 -10.26 11.84 26.74
CA HIS A 298 -11.25 12.67 26.01
C HIS A 298 -12.39 11.86 25.36
N ALA A 299 -12.28 10.54 25.31
CA ALA A 299 -13.30 9.66 24.71
C ALA A 299 -13.57 8.38 25.52
N GLY A 300 -12.74 8.06 26.53
CA GLY A 300 -12.79 6.77 27.22
C GLY A 300 -12.47 5.59 26.31
N LEU A 301 -11.67 5.83 25.26
CA LEU A 301 -11.28 4.83 24.27
C LEU A 301 -9.78 4.61 24.29
N ASP A 302 -9.35 3.45 23.83
CA ASP A 302 -7.95 3.19 23.49
C ASP A 302 -7.76 3.24 21.96
N PHE A 303 -6.51 3.39 21.49
CA PHE A 303 -6.21 3.39 20.06
C PHE A 303 -6.70 2.10 19.37
N SER A 304 -6.64 0.97 20.07
CA SER A 304 -7.15 -0.32 19.60
C SER A 304 -8.63 -0.29 19.18
N ALA A 305 -9.44 0.63 19.74
CA ALA A 305 -10.86 0.77 19.38
C ALA A 305 -11.06 1.42 18.00
N ILE A 306 -10.09 2.20 17.53
CA ILE A 306 -10.14 2.89 16.23
C ILE A 306 -9.15 2.32 15.22
N ASP A 307 -8.46 1.23 15.58
CA ASP A 307 -7.45 0.64 14.72
C ASP A 307 -8.10 -0.08 13.53
N GLU A 308 -7.85 0.42 12.33
CA GLU A 308 -8.41 -0.14 11.09
C GLU A 308 -7.65 -1.38 10.59
N ARG A 309 -6.43 -1.62 11.07
CA ARG A 309 -5.58 -2.73 10.61
C ARG A 309 -6.27 -4.10 10.74
N PRO A 310 -6.99 -4.45 11.82
CA PRO A 310 -7.72 -5.72 11.91
C PRO A 310 -8.79 -5.89 10.83
N THR A 311 -9.58 -4.85 10.55
CA THR A 311 -10.61 -4.88 9.49
C THR A 311 -9.97 -5.04 8.11
N LEU A 312 -8.90 -4.29 7.84
CA LEU A 312 -8.15 -4.38 6.58
C LEU A 312 -7.51 -5.76 6.41
N ARG A 313 -6.91 -6.31 7.47
CA ARG A 313 -6.32 -7.66 7.48
C ARG A 313 -7.38 -8.72 7.24
N ALA A 314 -8.57 -8.59 7.80
CA ALA A 314 -9.65 -9.54 7.53
C ALA A 314 -9.99 -9.57 6.03
N VAL A 315 -10.09 -8.41 5.38
CA VAL A 315 -10.32 -8.35 3.93
C VAL A 315 -9.12 -8.90 3.16
N LEU A 316 -7.90 -8.46 3.45
CA LEU A 316 -6.71 -8.80 2.67
C LEU A 316 -6.22 -10.24 2.88
N CYS A 317 -6.40 -10.82 4.07
CA CYS A 317 -5.98 -12.19 4.36
C CYS A 317 -7.05 -13.22 4.02
N ASN A 318 -8.33 -12.90 4.30
CA ASN A 318 -9.39 -13.92 4.33
C ASN A 318 -10.36 -13.81 3.16
N GLU A 319 -10.50 -12.64 2.53
CA GLU A 319 -11.52 -12.39 1.51
C GLU A 319 -10.91 -12.15 0.11
N ASP A 320 -10.09 -11.11 -0.03
CA ASP A 320 -9.51 -10.65 -1.30
C ASP A 320 -8.18 -9.92 -1.04
N GLY A 321 -7.07 -10.67 -1.11
CA GLY A 321 -5.71 -10.12 -0.95
C GLY A 321 -5.27 -9.12 -2.02
N LYS A 322 -6.07 -8.93 -3.07
CA LYS A 322 -5.82 -7.97 -4.16
C LYS A 322 -6.84 -6.82 -4.16
N ASN A 323 -7.66 -6.70 -3.11
CA ASN A 323 -8.66 -5.64 -3.03
C ASN A 323 -8.01 -4.24 -3.07
N TYR A 324 -8.22 -3.54 -4.19
CA TYR A 324 -7.60 -2.24 -4.43
C TYR A 324 -8.01 -1.17 -3.41
N HIS A 325 -9.28 -1.17 -2.98
CA HIS A 325 -9.78 -0.18 -2.03
C HIS A 325 -9.20 -0.39 -0.63
N ALA A 326 -9.05 -1.63 -0.18
CA ALA A 326 -8.41 -1.98 1.08
C ALA A 326 -6.93 -1.57 1.08
N TRP A 327 -6.18 -1.86 0.00
CA TRP A 327 -4.79 -1.41 -0.13
C TRP A 327 -4.65 0.12 -0.12
N LEU A 328 -5.54 0.82 -0.83
CA LEU A 328 -5.57 2.28 -0.85
C LEU A 328 -5.90 2.86 0.54
N HIS A 329 -6.88 2.29 1.23
CA HIS A 329 -7.28 2.71 2.56
C HIS A 329 -6.18 2.42 3.59
N LEU A 330 -5.54 1.24 3.55
CA LEU A 330 -4.39 0.89 4.39
C LEU A 330 -3.25 1.88 4.19
N SER A 331 -2.91 2.21 2.95
CA SER A 331 -1.86 3.17 2.62
C SER A 331 -2.15 4.55 3.19
N TRP A 332 -3.38 5.05 3.03
CA TRP A 332 -3.82 6.31 3.63
C TRP A 332 -3.79 6.25 5.16
N TYR A 333 -4.32 5.19 5.76
CA TYR A 333 -4.43 5.02 7.21
C TYR A 333 -3.05 5.02 7.88
N LEU A 334 -2.10 4.24 7.35
CA LEU A 334 -0.73 4.20 7.87
C LEU A 334 0.01 5.54 7.72
N GLN A 335 -0.35 6.35 6.71
CA GLN A 335 0.17 7.71 6.56
C GLN A 335 -0.47 8.70 7.55
N ALA A 336 -1.78 8.59 7.78
CA ALA A 336 -2.50 9.41 8.74
C ALA A 336 -2.04 9.14 10.18
N PHE A 337 -1.78 7.87 10.52
CA PHE A 337 -1.23 7.44 11.80
C PHE A 337 0.26 7.10 11.65
N SER A 338 1.06 8.11 11.29
CA SER A 338 2.46 7.95 10.86
C SER A 338 3.40 7.26 11.85
N PHE A 339 3.02 7.21 13.14
CA PHE A 339 3.73 6.47 14.18
C PHE A 339 3.73 4.95 13.94
N LEU A 340 2.73 4.42 13.23
CA LEU A 340 2.66 3.01 12.79
C LEU A 340 3.73 2.66 11.75
N LEU A 341 4.33 3.67 11.12
CA LEU A 341 5.39 3.54 10.13
C LEU A 341 6.73 4.10 10.62
N THR A 342 6.91 4.24 11.93
CA THR A 342 8.19 4.71 12.49
C THR A 342 9.30 3.73 12.11
N PRO A 343 10.33 4.17 11.37
CA PRO A 343 11.43 3.29 10.98
C PRO A 343 12.32 2.97 12.18
N PRO A 344 13.16 1.91 12.10
CA PRO A 344 14.21 1.69 13.09
C PRO A 344 15.14 2.90 13.19
N SER A 345 15.72 3.13 14.36
CA SER A 345 16.69 4.21 14.54
C SER A 345 17.92 3.98 13.65
N ARG A 346 18.63 5.07 13.37
CA ARG A 346 19.85 5.03 12.56
C ARG A 346 20.89 4.09 13.18
N GLU A 347 21.06 4.16 14.49
CA GLU A 347 21.99 3.32 15.26
C GLU A 347 21.60 1.85 15.15
N ALA A 348 20.30 1.53 15.24
CA ALA A 348 19.80 0.17 15.08
C ALA A 348 20.06 -0.37 13.67
N LEU A 349 19.92 0.46 12.62
CA LEU A 349 20.24 0.08 11.24
C LEU A 349 21.74 -0.12 11.03
N GLU A 350 22.58 0.75 11.59
CA GLU A 350 24.03 0.63 11.52
C GLU A 350 24.53 -0.60 12.28
N GLU A 351 24.02 -0.88 13.49
CA GLU A 351 24.33 -2.10 14.24
C GLU A 351 23.89 -3.35 13.48
N HIS A 352 22.71 -3.33 12.87
CA HIS A 352 22.22 -4.42 12.04
C HIS A 352 23.09 -4.65 10.81
N ALA A 353 23.50 -3.57 10.14
CA ALA A 353 24.43 -3.63 9.02
C ALA A 353 25.80 -4.18 9.44
N ILE A 354 26.32 -3.77 10.59
CA ILE A 354 27.56 -4.30 11.16
C ILE A 354 27.41 -5.80 11.46
N LYS A 355 26.34 -6.24 12.12
CA LYS A 355 26.08 -7.66 12.40
C LYS A 355 26.06 -8.51 11.13
N LEU A 356 25.41 -8.01 10.07
CA LEU A 356 25.34 -8.71 8.79
C LEU A 356 26.69 -8.77 8.07
N THR A 357 27.53 -7.72 8.19
CA THR A 357 28.86 -7.71 7.57
C THR A 357 29.93 -8.43 8.41
N GLY A 358 29.86 -8.37 9.74
CA GLY A 358 30.79 -9.06 10.65
C GLY A 358 30.57 -10.57 10.73
N ALA A 359 29.41 -11.06 10.25
CA ALA A 359 29.17 -12.48 10.03
C ALA A 359 29.71 -12.99 8.67
N VAL A 360 30.20 -12.08 7.81
CA VAL A 360 30.61 -12.38 6.43
C VAL A 360 32.04 -11.83 6.22
N ASP A 361 33.05 -12.62 6.56
CA ASP A 361 34.45 -12.35 6.19
C ASP A 361 34.56 -12.14 4.67
N ASP A 362 34.96 -10.94 4.23
CA ASP A 362 35.49 -10.54 2.91
C ASP A 362 34.87 -11.14 1.62
N GLN A 363 33.68 -11.73 1.68
CA GLN A 363 32.96 -12.17 0.51
C GLN A 363 32.10 -11.02 0.00
N GLU A 364 32.61 -10.33 -1.02
CA GLU A 364 31.77 -9.65 -1.97
C GLU A 364 30.72 -10.64 -2.55
N SER A 365 29.54 -10.68 -1.91
CA SER A 365 28.25 -10.86 -2.56
C SER A 365 28.02 -12.19 -3.31
N TYR A 366 27.93 -13.32 -2.59
CA TYR A 366 27.28 -14.53 -3.10
C TYR A 366 25.86 -14.65 -2.53
N PHE A 367 24.88 -14.74 -3.42
CA PHE A 367 23.53 -15.17 -3.05
C PHE A 367 23.56 -16.66 -2.74
N THR A 368 23.24 -17.03 -1.49
CA THR A 368 23.12 -18.43 -1.09
C THR A 368 21.66 -18.85 -1.13
N PRO A 369 21.22 -19.68 -2.10
CA PRO A 369 19.85 -20.16 -2.14
C PRO A 369 19.57 -21.00 -0.89
N HIS A 370 18.36 -20.86 -0.33
CA HIS A 370 17.95 -21.63 0.85
C HIS A 370 16.79 -22.58 0.47
N PRO A 371 17.06 -23.86 0.14
CA PRO A 371 16.00 -24.77 -0.33
C PRO A 371 14.82 -24.97 0.64
N GLY A 372 15.07 -24.88 1.95
CA GLY A 372 14.04 -24.94 3.00
C GLY A 372 13.45 -23.59 3.42
N TRP A 373 13.53 -22.56 2.57
CA TRP A 373 13.22 -21.18 2.98
C TRP A 373 11.74 -20.95 3.34
N ILE A 374 10.85 -21.66 2.65
CA ILE A 374 9.39 -21.61 2.86
C ILE A 374 8.88 -22.71 3.80
N THR A 375 9.74 -23.64 4.21
CA THR A 375 9.38 -24.72 5.13
C THR A 375 9.65 -24.30 6.57
N ALA A 376 8.68 -24.54 7.47
CA ALA A 376 8.88 -24.36 8.90
C ALA A 376 9.69 -25.53 9.46
N SER A 377 10.59 -25.26 10.41
CA SER A 377 11.12 -26.30 11.30
C SER A 377 10.15 -26.48 12.48
N GLU A 378 10.18 -27.63 13.16
CA GLU A 378 9.26 -27.94 14.27
C GLU A 378 9.21 -26.88 15.39
N SER A 379 10.25 -26.04 15.51
CA SER A 379 10.41 -25.04 16.57
C SER A 379 10.51 -23.58 16.09
N ALA A 380 10.46 -23.29 14.78
CA ALA A 380 10.63 -21.93 14.27
C ALA A 380 9.79 -21.64 13.01
N ALA A 381 9.34 -20.39 12.90
CA ALA A 381 8.66 -19.92 11.69
C ALA A 381 9.59 -20.04 10.45
N PRO A 382 9.03 -20.21 9.24
CA PRO A 382 9.79 -20.21 8.01
C PRO A 382 10.68 -18.96 7.90
N VAL A 383 11.88 -19.13 7.36
CA VAL A 383 12.84 -18.02 7.17
C VAL A 383 12.24 -16.93 6.27
N ALA A 384 11.34 -17.29 5.34
CA ALA A 384 10.57 -16.35 4.51
C ALA A 384 9.69 -15.35 5.29
N LEU A 385 9.43 -15.58 6.59
CA LEU A 385 8.70 -14.66 7.47
C LEU A 385 9.63 -13.84 8.37
N SER A 386 10.95 -14.05 8.27
CA SER A 386 11.92 -13.31 9.08
C SER A 386 11.96 -11.84 8.66
N PRO A 387 11.98 -10.90 9.62
CA PRO A 387 12.06 -9.48 9.31
C PRO A 387 13.39 -9.13 8.60
N THR A 388 13.29 -8.25 7.59
CA THR A 388 14.45 -7.73 6.83
C THR A 388 15.06 -6.46 7.45
N LEU A 389 14.44 -5.94 8.52
CA LEU A 389 14.87 -4.77 9.27
C LEU A 389 14.88 -5.06 10.78
N PRO A 390 15.60 -4.27 11.59
CA PRO A 390 15.50 -4.31 13.05
C PRO A 390 14.07 -4.06 13.55
N PRO A 391 13.71 -4.46 14.79
CA PRO A 391 12.39 -4.24 15.35
C PRO A 391 11.96 -2.76 15.34
N SER A 392 10.79 -2.49 14.79
CA SER A 392 10.13 -1.17 14.75
C SER A 392 8.68 -1.33 14.28
N PRO A 393 7.80 -0.32 14.45
CA PRO A 393 6.47 -0.33 13.85
C PRO A 393 6.46 -0.57 12.34
N LEU A 394 7.42 0.02 11.59
CA LEU A 394 7.57 -0.26 10.17
C LEU A 394 7.86 -1.75 9.89
N THR A 395 8.64 -2.39 10.75
CA THR A 395 9.02 -3.80 10.62
C THR A 395 7.82 -4.74 10.84
N GLU A 396 6.88 -4.38 11.70
CA GLU A 396 5.62 -5.10 11.88
C GLU A 396 4.79 -5.12 10.60
N GLU A 397 4.73 -3.99 9.89
CA GLU A 397 4.03 -3.91 8.61
C GLU A 397 4.78 -4.67 7.50
N LEU A 398 6.12 -4.65 7.50
CA LEU A 398 6.91 -5.51 6.61
C LEU A 398 6.71 -7.00 6.92
N GLN A 399 6.54 -7.40 8.18
CA GLN A 399 6.18 -8.77 8.53
C GLN A 399 4.79 -9.14 8.03
N PHE A 400 3.83 -8.22 8.10
CA PHE A 400 2.51 -8.43 7.50
C PHE A 400 2.60 -8.65 5.98
N THR A 401 3.40 -7.85 5.26
CA THR A 401 3.63 -8.11 3.82
C THR A 401 4.31 -9.47 3.58
N ALA A 402 5.24 -9.88 4.43
CA ALA A 402 5.89 -11.18 4.31
C ALA A 402 4.90 -12.34 4.50
N GLN A 403 3.92 -12.20 5.40
CA GLN A 403 2.84 -13.17 5.58
C GLN A 403 1.97 -13.29 4.32
N LEU A 404 1.58 -12.17 3.72
CA LEU A 404 0.76 -12.18 2.51
C LEU A 404 1.54 -12.70 1.28
N ILE A 405 2.83 -12.38 1.15
CA ILE A 405 3.70 -12.96 0.11
C ILE A 405 3.86 -14.46 0.34
N TYR A 406 3.96 -14.92 1.60
CA TYR A 406 4.00 -16.33 1.91
C TYR A 406 2.73 -17.08 1.48
N GLN A 407 1.57 -16.43 1.61
CA GLN A 407 0.27 -16.97 1.18
C GLN A 407 0.09 -16.96 -0.36
N ASP A 408 0.42 -15.85 -1.02
CA ASP A 408 0.45 -15.71 -2.48
C ASP A 408 1.67 -14.89 -2.89
N CYS A 409 2.75 -15.58 -3.26
CA CYS A 409 3.99 -14.91 -3.64
C CYS A 409 3.87 -14.12 -4.95
N ARG A 410 2.79 -14.31 -5.72
CA ARG A 410 2.50 -13.57 -6.96
C ARG A 410 1.56 -12.39 -6.72
N ASN A 411 1.22 -12.09 -5.47
CA ASN A 411 0.38 -10.95 -5.12
C ASN A 411 1.13 -9.62 -5.32
N ASN A 412 1.04 -9.06 -6.53
CA ASN A 412 1.69 -7.81 -6.89
C ASN A 412 1.32 -6.63 -5.97
N SER A 413 0.09 -6.56 -5.47
CA SER A 413 -0.32 -5.48 -4.55
C SER A 413 0.51 -5.46 -3.27
N VAL A 414 0.86 -6.64 -2.73
CA VAL A 414 1.69 -6.76 -1.53
C VAL A 414 3.13 -6.35 -1.81
N TRP A 415 3.68 -6.77 -2.96
CA TRP A 415 5.03 -6.36 -3.38
C TRP A 415 5.11 -4.85 -3.59
N CYS A 416 4.11 -4.25 -4.24
CA CYS A 416 4.01 -2.80 -4.38
C CYS A 416 3.95 -2.08 -3.03
N HIS A 417 3.10 -2.55 -2.11
CA HIS A 417 3.03 -1.99 -0.75
C HIS A 417 4.36 -2.10 -0.02
N ARG A 418 4.99 -3.28 -0.05
CA ARG A 418 6.31 -3.53 0.54
C ARG A 418 7.38 -2.58 0.00
N PHE A 419 7.39 -2.34 -1.31
CA PHE A 419 8.30 -1.37 -1.93
C PHE A 419 8.00 0.07 -1.49
N VAL A 420 6.74 0.47 -1.41
CA VAL A 420 6.32 1.80 -0.94
C VAL A 420 6.75 2.03 0.52
N LEU A 421 6.62 1.03 1.39
CA LEU A 421 7.09 1.10 2.78
C LEU A 421 8.60 1.38 2.85
N LEU A 422 9.40 0.64 2.08
CA LEU A 422 10.85 0.86 2.02
C LEU A 422 11.18 2.24 1.45
N ARG A 423 10.53 2.65 0.35
CA ARG A 423 10.82 3.92 -0.32
C ARG A 423 10.41 5.13 0.52
N GLU A 424 9.16 5.15 0.99
CA GLU A 424 8.57 6.34 1.64
C GLU A 424 8.75 6.34 3.15
N ALA A 425 8.53 5.21 3.83
CA ALA A 425 8.56 5.16 5.29
C ALA A 425 9.98 4.97 5.84
N LEU A 426 10.84 4.20 5.16
CA LEU A 426 12.24 4.04 5.54
C LEU A 426 13.13 5.10 4.90
N PHE A 427 13.43 4.94 3.61
CA PHE A 427 14.52 5.67 2.96
C PHE A 427 14.25 7.16 2.82
N ARG A 428 13.03 7.59 2.48
CA ARG A 428 12.70 9.03 2.37
C ARG A 428 12.75 9.74 3.72
N ARG A 429 12.29 9.10 4.80
CA ARG A 429 12.37 9.66 6.16
C ARG A 429 13.82 9.81 6.61
N LEU A 430 14.62 8.74 6.49
CA LEU A 430 16.05 8.77 6.82
C LEU A 430 16.82 9.79 5.97
N TRP A 431 16.51 9.87 4.68
CA TRP A 431 17.11 10.85 3.77
C TRP A 431 16.84 12.30 4.20
N ARG A 432 15.59 12.62 4.56
CA ARG A 432 15.22 13.95 5.08
C ARG A 432 15.93 14.28 6.39
N GLN A 433 16.02 13.33 7.31
CA GLN A 433 16.77 13.49 8.56
C GLN A 433 18.25 13.81 8.28
N LEU A 434 18.88 13.05 7.38
CA LEU A 434 20.28 13.30 6.97
C LEU A 434 20.50 14.68 6.35
N CYS A 435 19.57 15.16 5.52
CA CYS A 435 19.64 16.49 4.94
C CYS A 435 19.51 17.57 6.03
N SER A 436 18.60 17.39 6.98
CA SER A 436 18.38 18.31 8.10
C SER A 436 19.59 18.39 9.04
N ASP A 437 20.13 17.24 9.46
CA ASP A 437 21.29 17.18 10.36
C ASP A 437 22.49 17.91 9.75
N ARG A 438 22.73 17.72 8.46
CA ARG A 438 23.82 18.36 7.72
C ARG A 438 23.60 19.86 7.53
N TYR A 439 22.36 20.32 7.39
CA TYR A 439 22.03 21.75 7.31
C TYR A 439 22.36 22.50 8.61
N THR A 440 22.21 21.83 9.77
CA THR A 440 22.49 22.43 11.08
C THR A 440 23.97 22.40 11.51
N SER A 441 24.82 21.63 10.83
CA SER A 441 26.25 21.52 11.14
C SER A 441 27.05 22.62 10.43
N THR A 442 26.92 23.87 10.89
CA THR A 442 27.56 25.05 10.28
C THR A 442 29.03 25.29 10.68
N VAL A 443 29.71 24.39 11.41
CA VAL A 443 31.12 24.61 11.76
C VAL A 443 31.93 23.32 11.69
N GLY A 444 32.64 23.14 10.57
CA GLY A 444 34.00 22.60 10.56
C GLY A 444 34.25 21.25 11.25
N THR A 445 33.43 20.23 11.00
CA THR A 445 33.86 18.82 10.91
C THR A 445 32.65 17.97 10.52
N LEU A 446 32.67 17.39 9.30
CA LEU A 446 31.73 16.33 8.93
C LEU A 446 31.89 15.22 9.98
N PRO A 447 30.81 14.75 10.66
CA PRO A 447 30.94 13.57 11.49
C PRO A 447 31.43 12.42 10.59
N THR A 448 32.68 12.04 10.80
CA THR A 448 33.46 11.04 10.06
C THR A 448 32.87 9.63 10.12
N ASN A 449 31.72 9.45 10.79
CA ASN A 449 31.12 8.16 11.07
C ASN A 449 29.81 7.89 10.31
N THR A 450 29.39 8.74 9.37
CA THR A 450 28.13 8.54 8.65
C THR A 450 28.29 7.67 7.41
N ASN A 451 28.48 6.35 7.58
CA ASN A 451 28.54 5.40 6.46
C ASN A 451 27.15 5.09 5.86
N TRP A 452 26.35 6.13 5.60
CA TRP A 452 24.98 6.03 5.08
C TRP A 452 24.91 5.22 3.79
N GLN A 453 25.85 5.43 2.87
CA GLN A 453 25.90 4.67 1.60
C GLN A 453 26.08 3.17 1.86
N ARG A 454 26.94 2.77 2.80
CA ARG A 454 27.09 1.35 3.19
C ARG A 454 25.83 0.83 3.86
N THR A 455 25.24 1.57 4.80
CA THR A 455 23.99 1.15 5.48
C THR A 455 22.87 0.97 4.47
N ALA A 456 22.66 1.94 3.58
CA ALA A 456 21.66 1.86 2.52
C ALA A 456 21.92 0.69 1.56
N ARG A 457 23.19 0.46 1.18
CA ARG A 457 23.58 -0.68 0.35
C ARG A 457 23.24 -2.01 1.01
N ILE A 458 23.57 -2.19 2.29
CA ILE A 458 23.32 -3.43 3.03
C ILE A 458 21.83 -3.66 3.20
N VAL A 459 21.06 -2.65 3.62
CA VAL A 459 19.60 -2.77 3.76
C VAL A 459 18.95 -3.12 2.44
N CYS A 460 19.32 -2.45 1.34
CA CYS A 460 18.83 -2.79 0.01
C CYS A 460 19.24 -4.21 -0.41
N ALA A 461 20.47 -4.63 -0.12
CA ALA A 461 20.94 -5.98 -0.46
C ALA A 461 20.20 -7.09 0.30
N VAL A 462 19.90 -6.88 1.59
CA VAL A 462 19.09 -7.81 2.40
C VAL A 462 17.70 -7.97 1.79
N GLU A 463 17.06 -6.85 1.48
CA GLU A 463 15.72 -6.84 0.88
C GLU A 463 15.70 -7.43 -0.53
N MET A 464 16.74 -7.17 -1.33
CA MET A 464 16.90 -7.81 -2.63
C MET A 464 17.06 -9.32 -2.48
N ASN A 465 17.90 -9.78 -1.54
CA ASN A 465 18.08 -11.20 -1.26
C ASN A 465 16.77 -11.86 -0.84
N TYR A 466 15.93 -11.18 -0.05
CA TYR A 466 14.58 -11.65 0.26
C TYR A 466 13.77 -11.94 -1.02
N SER A 467 13.69 -10.97 -1.95
CA SER A 467 12.99 -11.20 -3.23
C SER A 467 13.66 -12.23 -4.15
N LEU A 468 14.99 -12.32 -4.14
CA LEU A 468 15.73 -13.32 -4.93
C LEU A 468 15.51 -14.75 -4.42
N GLN A 469 15.31 -14.95 -3.11
CA GLN A 469 14.89 -16.25 -2.59
C GLN A 469 13.48 -16.64 -3.10
N TRP A 470 12.55 -15.69 -3.23
CA TRP A 470 11.24 -15.95 -3.85
C TRP A 470 11.38 -16.31 -5.33
N LEU A 471 12.33 -15.71 -6.05
CA LEU A 471 12.65 -16.10 -7.43
C LEU A 471 13.33 -17.47 -7.53
N TYR A 472 14.09 -17.89 -6.52
CA TYR A 472 14.64 -19.23 -6.47
C TYR A 472 13.55 -20.29 -6.25
N VAL A 473 12.56 -19.96 -5.41
CA VAL A 473 11.38 -20.79 -5.17
C VAL A 473 10.48 -20.85 -6.42
N ASP A 474 10.22 -19.71 -7.03
CA ASP A 474 9.41 -19.56 -8.24
C ASP A 474 10.05 -18.56 -9.23
N PRO A 475 10.81 -19.07 -10.22
CA PRO A 475 11.45 -18.22 -11.23
C PRO A 475 10.51 -17.44 -12.15
N THR A 476 9.20 -17.77 -12.14
CA THR A 476 8.17 -17.13 -12.97
C THR A 476 7.45 -15.98 -12.25
N ASN A 477 7.93 -15.62 -11.05
CA ASN A 477 7.34 -14.57 -10.25
C ASN A 477 7.81 -13.17 -10.71
N GLU A 478 7.08 -12.60 -11.68
CA GLU A 478 7.35 -11.25 -12.21
C GLU A 478 7.29 -10.15 -11.13
N ALA A 479 6.48 -10.34 -10.08
CA ALA A 479 6.36 -9.37 -8.99
C ALA A 479 7.64 -9.34 -8.13
N ALA A 480 8.19 -10.51 -7.77
CA ALA A 480 9.47 -10.60 -7.06
C ALA A 480 10.61 -10.01 -7.89
N TYR A 481 10.67 -10.31 -9.19
CA TYR A 481 11.61 -9.70 -10.13
C TYR A 481 11.53 -8.17 -10.11
N THR A 482 10.32 -7.63 -10.26
CA THR A 482 10.08 -6.19 -10.34
C THR A 482 10.45 -5.50 -9.03
N HIS A 483 10.18 -6.14 -7.89
CA HIS A 483 10.58 -5.67 -6.57
C HIS A 483 12.11 -5.61 -6.42
N THR A 484 12.83 -6.70 -6.76
CA THR A 484 14.30 -6.74 -6.70
C THR A 484 14.93 -5.60 -7.50
N ARG A 485 14.46 -5.40 -8.74
CA ARG A 485 14.94 -4.31 -9.61
C ARG A 485 14.63 -2.94 -9.00
N SER A 486 13.42 -2.75 -8.47
CA SER A 486 12.98 -1.48 -7.88
C SER A 486 13.82 -1.11 -6.66
N VAL A 487 14.14 -2.07 -5.79
CA VAL A 487 15.03 -1.86 -4.63
C VAL A 487 16.46 -1.54 -5.07
N ALA A 488 16.98 -2.22 -6.09
CA ALA A 488 18.30 -1.90 -6.63
C ALA A 488 18.38 -0.49 -7.25
N LEU A 489 17.32 -0.07 -7.96
CA LEU A 489 17.20 1.29 -8.48
C LEU A 489 17.05 2.33 -7.36
N LEU A 490 16.38 1.98 -6.27
CA LEU A 490 16.28 2.85 -5.10
C LEU A 490 17.67 3.17 -4.51
N PHE A 491 18.55 2.18 -4.42
CA PHE A 491 19.94 2.42 -4.04
C PHE A 491 20.67 3.35 -5.03
N HIS A 492 20.53 3.12 -6.34
CA HIS A 492 21.08 4.01 -7.37
C HIS A 492 20.62 5.46 -7.20
N ILE A 493 19.31 5.67 -6.96
CA ILE A 493 18.71 6.99 -6.70
C ILE A 493 19.34 7.62 -5.46
N LEU A 494 19.42 6.90 -4.35
CA LEU A 494 19.96 7.43 -3.09
C LEU A 494 21.43 7.83 -3.22
N THR A 495 22.26 7.02 -3.87
CA THR A 495 23.68 7.31 -4.06
C THR A 495 23.88 8.53 -4.96
N THR A 496 23.25 8.56 -6.13
CA THR A 496 23.39 9.69 -7.07
C THR A 496 22.84 10.99 -6.47
N ARG A 497 21.69 10.92 -5.80
CA ARG A 497 21.06 12.05 -5.10
C ARG A 497 21.92 12.59 -3.97
N GLN A 498 22.54 11.71 -3.19
CA GLN A 498 23.47 12.11 -2.14
C GLN A 498 24.67 12.89 -2.70
N HIS A 499 25.24 12.41 -3.80
CA HIS A 499 26.37 13.09 -4.43
C HIS A 499 25.99 14.47 -4.96
N VAL A 500 24.86 14.58 -5.66
CA VAL A 500 24.38 15.87 -6.19
C VAL A 500 24.07 16.83 -5.03
N TRP A 501 23.35 16.38 -4.01
CA TRP A 501 23.00 17.21 -2.86
C TRP A 501 24.25 17.71 -2.12
N ALA A 502 25.22 16.83 -1.87
CA ALA A 502 26.47 17.20 -1.21
C ALA A 502 27.32 18.18 -2.03
N ALA A 503 27.36 17.99 -3.36
CA ALA A 503 28.06 18.90 -4.25
C ALA A 503 27.40 20.29 -4.28
N GLU A 504 26.06 20.35 -4.35
CA GLU A 504 25.33 21.62 -4.29
C GLU A 504 25.54 22.32 -2.95
N HIS A 505 25.56 21.58 -1.85
CA HIS A 505 25.76 22.14 -0.51
C HIS A 505 27.18 22.70 -0.30
N ALA A 506 28.19 22.10 -0.93
CA ALA A 506 29.58 22.56 -0.82
C ALA A 506 29.90 23.77 -1.72
N ARG A 507 29.05 24.09 -2.70
CA ARG A 507 29.27 25.18 -3.65
C ARG A 507 28.86 26.53 -3.07
N THR A 508 29.69 27.54 -3.31
CA THR A 508 29.37 28.93 -2.97
C THR A 508 28.24 29.51 -3.83
N ASP A 509 27.99 28.93 -5.00
CA ASP A 509 26.93 29.26 -5.96
C ASP A 509 25.88 28.14 -6.09
N GLY A 510 25.76 27.27 -5.09
CA GLY A 510 24.80 26.16 -5.09
C GLY A 510 23.34 26.64 -5.10
N SER A 511 22.46 25.89 -5.76
CA SER A 511 21.03 26.24 -5.78
C SER A 511 20.32 25.72 -4.53
N GLU A 512 19.89 26.64 -3.66
CA GLU A 512 19.07 26.29 -2.48
C GLU A 512 17.74 25.63 -2.88
N GLU A 513 17.16 26.05 -4.00
CA GLU A 513 15.94 25.46 -4.54
C GLU A 513 16.16 24.00 -4.94
N LEU A 514 17.29 23.70 -5.59
CA LEU A 514 17.67 22.33 -5.93
C LEU A 514 17.96 21.50 -4.68
N GLN A 515 18.61 22.07 -3.67
CA GLN A 515 18.86 21.37 -2.40
C GLN A 515 17.56 21.03 -1.66
N ARG A 516 16.60 21.98 -1.59
CA ARG A 516 15.27 21.74 -1.02
C ARG A 516 14.50 20.68 -1.80
N TYR A 517 14.52 20.77 -3.13
CA TYR A 517 13.93 19.75 -3.99
C TYR A 517 14.57 18.37 -3.74
N LEU A 518 15.89 18.28 -3.68
CA LEU A 518 16.60 17.03 -3.41
C LEU A 518 16.38 16.52 -1.98
N ALA A 519 16.08 17.36 -1.00
CA ALA A 519 15.68 16.88 0.33
C ALA A 519 14.25 16.31 0.31
N ASP A 520 13.31 16.97 -0.36
CA ASP A 520 11.89 16.72 -0.18
C ASP A 520 11.18 15.94 -1.29
N ALA A 521 11.68 15.95 -2.52
CA ALA A 521 11.03 15.31 -3.65
C ALA A 521 10.94 13.79 -3.48
N PRO A 522 9.95 13.11 -4.08
CA PRO A 522 9.88 11.64 -4.09
C PRO A 522 11.19 10.99 -4.55
N LEU A 523 11.51 9.81 -4.00
CA LEU A 523 12.69 9.03 -4.40
C LEU A 523 12.39 8.27 -5.71
N LEU A 524 12.34 9.00 -6.82
CA LEU A 524 12.09 8.48 -8.17
C LEU A 524 13.37 8.50 -9.01
N THR A 525 13.44 7.64 -10.03
CA THR A 525 14.53 7.71 -11.01
C THR A 525 14.43 9.00 -11.81
N PRO A 526 15.54 9.59 -12.30
CA PRO A 526 15.47 10.81 -13.10
C PRO A 526 14.74 10.59 -14.44
N VAL A 527 14.75 9.36 -14.97
CA VAL A 527 13.91 8.94 -16.12
C VAL A 527 12.42 8.97 -15.75
N ALA A 528 12.04 8.42 -14.59
CA ALA A 528 10.66 8.47 -14.11
C ALA A 528 10.21 9.90 -13.77
N LEU A 529 11.11 10.76 -13.27
CA LEU A 529 10.86 12.18 -13.05
C LEU A 529 10.58 12.91 -14.37
N THR A 530 11.38 12.66 -15.41
CA THR A 530 11.18 13.27 -16.74
C THR A 530 9.86 12.78 -17.39
N ASN A 531 9.50 11.50 -17.22
CA ASN A 531 8.25 10.95 -17.75
C ASN A 531 7.01 11.40 -16.96
N SER A 532 7.11 11.54 -15.63
CA SER A 532 6.02 12.02 -14.79
C SER A 532 5.59 13.45 -15.14
N GLU A 533 6.52 14.30 -15.58
CA GLU A 533 6.21 15.67 -16.01
C GLU A 533 5.58 15.72 -17.40
N LEU A 534 6.00 14.85 -18.33
CA LEU A 534 5.37 14.73 -19.65
C LEU A 534 3.88 14.35 -19.53
N SER A 535 3.55 13.46 -18.58
CA SER A 535 2.16 13.08 -18.30
C SER A 535 1.38 14.17 -17.57
N ALA A 536 1.97 14.89 -16.62
CA ALA A 536 1.32 15.99 -15.90
C ALA A 536 0.96 17.17 -16.83
N ASN A 537 1.75 17.42 -17.86
CA ASN A 537 1.48 18.44 -18.88
C ASN A 537 0.25 18.12 -19.76
N ALA A 538 -0.14 16.85 -19.89
CA ALA A 538 -1.30 16.45 -20.68
C ALA A 538 -2.64 16.69 -19.95
N ASP A 539 -2.65 16.57 -18.62
CA ASP A 539 -3.88 16.62 -17.82
C ASP A 539 -4.21 18.02 -17.27
N ALA A 540 -3.22 18.92 -17.12
CA ALA A 540 -3.43 20.18 -16.41
C ALA A 540 -3.52 21.44 -17.29
N GLY A 541 -3.06 21.43 -18.54
CA GLY A 541 -3.05 22.63 -19.40
C GLY A 541 -2.23 23.82 -18.86
N THR A 542 -1.55 23.67 -17.73
CA THR A 542 -0.69 24.67 -17.09
C THR A 542 0.77 24.32 -17.33
N VAL A 543 1.50 25.23 -17.98
CA VAL A 543 2.96 25.15 -18.09
C VAL A 543 3.54 25.28 -16.69
N CYS A 544 4.08 24.19 -16.16
CA CYS A 544 4.69 24.17 -14.83
C CYS A 544 6.07 24.85 -14.88
N PRO A 545 6.47 25.69 -13.89
CA PRO A 545 7.76 26.39 -13.86
C PRO A 545 8.99 25.49 -13.62
N PHE A 546 8.85 24.15 -13.66
CA PHE A 546 9.84 23.17 -13.16
C PHE A 546 10.89 22.70 -14.19
N THR A 547 10.78 23.11 -15.46
CA THR A 547 11.70 22.65 -16.52
C THR A 547 13.15 23.07 -16.26
N GLU A 548 13.39 24.28 -15.73
CA GLU A 548 14.73 24.78 -15.42
C GLU A 548 15.40 24.02 -14.27
N LEU A 549 14.65 23.71 -13.20
CA LEU A 549 15.16 22.96 -12.05
C LEU A 549 15.53 21.52 -12.43
N LEU A 550 14.75 20.88 -13.31
CA LEU A 550 15.08 19.57 -13.85
C LEU A 550 16.28 19.59 -14.80
N HIS A 551 16.39 20.62 -15.64
CA HIS A 551 17.60 20.81 -16.46
C HIS A 551 18.83 20.95 -15.58
N LEU A 552 18.74 21.77 -14.52
CA LEU A 552 19.80 21.94 -13.55
C LEU A 552 20.14 20.62 -12.85
N LEU A 553 19.14 19.88 -12.37
CA LEU A 553 19.34 18.54 -11.76
C LEU A 553 20.08 17.60 -12.72
N ARG A 554 19.65 17.54 -13.98
CA ARG A 554 20.27 16.68 -15.01
C ARG A 554 21.72 17.08 -15.24
N ASP A 555 22.01 18.37 -15.34
CA ASP A 555 23.37 18.87 -15.51
C ASP A 555 24.25 18.55 -14.29
N ARG A 556 23.70 18.60 -13.08
CA ARG A 556 24.42 18.19 -11.86
C ARG A 556 24.63 16.69 -11.77
N GLN A 557 23.69 15.87 -12.25
CA GLN A 557 23.84 14.41 -12.29
C GLN A 557 24.98 13.98 -13.22
N ARG A 558 25.19 14.66 -14.35
CA ARG A 558 26.34 14.43 -15.25
C ARG A 558 27.70 14.71 -14.59
N CYS A 559 27.71 15.52 -13.54
CA CYS A 559 28.92 15.84 -12.78
C CYS A 559 29.25 14.79 -11.72
N VAL A 560 28.40 13.77 -11.51
CA VAL A 560 28.71 12.66 -10.59
C VAL A 560 29.93 11.89 -11.12
N PRO A 561 30.96 11.63 -10.29
CA PRO A 561 32.12 10.86 -10.72
C PRO A 561 31.72 9.49 -11.30
N TRP A 562 32.37 9.08 -12.39
CA TRP A 562 32.02 7.83 -13.07
C TRP A 562 32.10 6.62 -12.15
N ASP A 563 33.15 6.51 -11.32
CA ASP A 563 33.31 5.39 -10.39
C ASP A 563 32.14 5.30 -9.40
N THR A 564 31.71 6.44 -8.84
CA THR A 564 30.53 6.53 -7.99
C THR A 564 29.26 6.12 -8.73
N TYR A 565 29.08 6.60 -9.96
CA TYR A 565 27.91 6.30 -10.78
C TYR A 565 27.84 4.80 -11.11
N VAL A 566 28.97 4.18 -11.45
CA VAL A 566 29.09 2.73 -11.65
C VAL A 566 28.84 1.93 -10.37
N GLU A 567 29.37 2.40 -9.24
CA GLU A 567 29.17 1.77 -7.93
C GLU A 567 27.69 1.75 -7.54
N SER A 568 26.95 2.81 -7.89
CA SER A 568 25.51 2.93 -7.65
C SER A 568 24.68 1.86 -8.38
N PHE A 569 25.17 1.33 -9.52
CA PHE A 569 24.59 0.15 -10.19
C PHE A 569 25.08 -1.19 -9.62
N GLY A 570 25.89 -1.18 -8.57
CA GLY A 570 26.46 -2.39 -7.96
C GLY A 570 25.40 -3.43 -7.58
N LEU A 571 24.24 -2.97 -7.09
CA LEU A 571 23.12 -3.88 -6.77
C LEU A 571 22.41 -4.42 -8.02
N LEU A 572 22.22 -3.62 -9.07
CA LEU A 572 21.67 -4.14 -10.34
C LEU A 572 22.60 -5.19 -10.96
N ARG A 573 23.92 -4.97 -10.93
CA ARG A 573 24.92 -5.95 -11.37
C ARG A 573 24.88 -7.21 -10.52
N TYR A 574 24.73 -7.07 -9.21
CA TYR A 574 24.54 -8.21 -8.31
C TYR A 574 23.30 -9.02 -8.68
N MET A 575 22.14 -8.37 -8.86
CA MET A 575 20.91 -9.03 -9.33
C MET A 575 21.13 -9.76 -10.67
N GLN A 576 21.77 -9.12 -11.66
CA GLN A 576 22.06 -9.75 -12.95
C GLN A 576 22.93 -11.00 -12.81
N ARG A 577 23.96 -10.97 -11.95
CA ARG A 577 24.78 -12.15 -11.66
C ARG A 577 23.93 -13.28 -11.10
N VAL A 578 23.11 -13.00 -10.09
CA VAL A 578 22.26 -14.02 -9.45
C VAL A 578 21.26 -14.62 -10.43
N LEU A 579 20.61 -13.77 -11.25
CA LEU A 579 19.69 -14.23 -12.30
C LEU A 579 20.40 -15.13 -13.32
N HIS A 580 21.61 -14.74 -13.73
CA HIS A 580 22.39 -15.44 -14.75
C HIS A 580 22.98 -16.77 -14.25
N THR A 581 23.43 -16.83 -13.01
CA THR A 581 24.12 -18.03 -12.48
C THR A 581 23.19 -18.93 -11.68
N VAL A 582 22.55 -18.40 -10.64
CA VAL A 582 21.79 -19.21 -9.67
C VAL A 582 20.38 -19.49 -10.18
N ILE A 583 19.64 -18.45 -10.58
CA ILE A 583 18.23 -18.61 -10.99
C ILE A 583 18.13 -19.32 -12.34
N SER A 584 19.01 -19.02 -13.31
CA SER A 584 19.03 -19.75 -14.59
C SER A 584 19.34 -21.23 -14.41
N ALA A 585 20.28 -21.59 -13.52
CA ALA A 585 20.54 -22.99 -13.18
C ALA A 585 19.32 -23.67 -12.54
N ARG A 586 18.61 -22.94 -11.66
CA ARG A 586 17.36 -23.42 -11.05
C ARG A 586 16.25 -23.63 -12.10
N VAL A 587 16.15 -22.75 -13.09
CA VAL A 587 15.24 -22.93 -14.23
C VAL A 587 15.55 -24.22 -14.97
N THR A 588 16.81 -24.46 -15.35
CA THR A 588 17.19 -25.70 -16.04
C THR A 588 16.87 -26.93 -15.21
N GLU A 589 17.12 -26.89 -13.90
CA GLU A 589 16.74 -27.97 -12.98
C GLU A 589 15.23 -28.24 -13.01
N LEU A 590 14.40 -27.19 -12.95
CA LEU A 590 12.94 -27.30 -12.97
C LEU A 590 12.41 -27.76 -14.33
N GLU A 591 12.97 -27.29 -15.44
CA GLU A 591 12.65 -27.74 -16.81
C GLU A 591 12.96 -29.22 -16.98
N GLU A 592 14.12 -29.68 -16.51
CA GLU A 592 14.46 -31.10 -16.53
C GLU A 592 13.54 -31.93 -15.63
N GLN A 593 13.16 -31.42 -14.46
CA GLN A 593 12.19 -32.07 -13.58
C GLN A 593 10.83 -32.21 -14.27
N ALA A 594 10.33 -31.12 -14.87
CA ALA A 594 9.09 -31.12 -15.62
C ALA A 594 9.14 -32.09 -16.81
N ALA A 595 10.21 -32.07 -17.59
CA ALA A 595 10.42 -32.97 -18.73
C ALA A 595 10.50 -34.44 -18.29
N ARG A 596 11.17 -34.74 -17.18
CA ARG A 596 11.22 -36.11 -16.60
C ARG A 596 9.82 -36.58 -16.21
N ILE A 597 9.04 -35.73 -15.53
CA ILE A 597 7.68 -36.06 -15.10
C ILE A 597 6.75 -36.27 -16.30
N LEU A 598 6.81 -35.39 -17.32
CA LEU A 598 6.04 -35.54 -18.55
C LEU A 598 6.39 -36.82 -19.31
N ARG A 599 7.68 -37.19 -19.38
CA ARG A 599 8.11 -38.47 -19.98
C ARG A 599 7.58 -39.68 -19.21
N LEU A 600 7.56 -39.62 -17.87
CA LEU A 600 6.98 -40.68 -17.03
C LEU A 600 5.46 -40.80 -17.23
N ALA A 601 4.76 -39.67 -17.39
CA ALA A 601 3.33 -39.66 -17.72
C ALA A 601 3.05 -40.29 -19.09
N VAL A 602 3.78 -39.88 -20.13
CA VAL A 602 3.64 -40.45 -21.49
C VAL A 602 4.01 -41.94 -21.53
N ALA A 603 5.04 -42.37 -20.79
CA ALA A 603 5.40 -43.78 -20.68
C ALA A 603 4.33 -44.61 -19.96
N SER A 604 3.60 -44.01 -19.02
CA SER A 604 2.45 -44.65 -18.35
C SER A 604 1.24 -44.77 -19.29
N ASP A 605 1.00 -43.77 -20.14
CA ASP A 605 -0.10 -43.74 -21.13
C ASP A 605 0.17 -44.63 -22.35
N ALA A 606 1.43 -44.81 -22.75
CA ALA A 606 1.82 -45.70 -23.85
C ALA A 606 1.58 -47.20 -23.54
N ILE A 607 1.34 -47.55 -22.27
CA ILE A 607 1.04 -48.93 -21.83
C ILE A 607 -0.49 -49.16 -21.79
N THR A 608 -1.32 -48.13 -21.99
CA THR A 608 -2.79 -48.24 -21.96
C THR A 608 -3.38 -48.17 -23.37
N SER A 609 -4.17 -49.18 -23.73
CA SER A 609 -4.95 -49.21 -24.99
C SER A 609 -5.96 -48.05 -25.06
N PRO A 610 -6.40 -47.63 -26.26
CA PRO A 610 -7.32 -46.51 -26.41
C PRO A 610 -8.64 -46.82 -25.70
N GLY A 611 -8.97 -46.08 -24.64
CA GLY A 611 -10.23 -46.22 -23.89
C GLY A 611 -10.10 -46.53 -22.40
N GLN A 612 -8.89 -46.65 -21.83
CA GLN A 612 -8.70 -46.70 -20.37
C GLN A 612 -8.32 -45.33 -19.80
N GLU A 613 -8.93 -44.96 -18.67
CA GLU A 613 -8.53 -43.78 -17.90
C GLU A 613 -7.03 -43.85 -17.52
N PRO A 614 -6.31 -42.72 -17.52
CA PRO A 614 -4.89 -42.68 -17.19
C PRO A 614 -4.63 -43.31 -15.82
N LYS A 615 -3.60 -44.15 -15.72
CA LYS A 615 -3.27 -44.86 -14.47
C LYS A 615 -3.06 -43.86 -13.31
N PRO A 616 -3.51 -44.17 -12.08
CA PRO A 616 -3.37 -43.30 -10.91
C PRO A 616 -1.94 -42.81 -10.65
N GLN A 617 -0.94 -43.58 -11.09
CA GLN A 617 0.50 -43.26 -10.95
C GLN A 617 0.94 -42.06 -11.80
N ALA A 618 0.38 -41.86 -13.00
CA ALA A 618 0.69 -40.69 -13.85
C ALA A 618 0.10 -39.40 -13.26
N ILE A 619 -1.14 -39.48 -12.76
CA ILE A 619 -1.81 -38.37 -12.05
C ILE A 619 -1.05 -38.04 -10.75
N THR A 620 -0.62 -39.06 -10.00
CA THR A 620 0.17 -38.88 -8.76
C THR A 620 1.55 -38.26 -9.02
N ALA A 621 2.19 -38.57 -10.14
CA ALA A 621 3.49 -37.99 -10.51
C ALA A 621 3.39 -36.52 -10.94
N LEU A 622 2.24 -36.12 -11.50
CA LEU A 622 1.95 -34.75 -11.95
C LEU A 622 1.39 -33.86 -10.82
N ALA A 623 0.80 -34.45 -9.76
CA ALA A 623 0.19 -33.71 -8.66
C ALA A 623 1.14 -32.70 -7.98
N PRO A 624 2.39 -33.03 -7.61
CA PRO A 624 3.30 -32.06 -6.97
C PRO A 624 3.69 -30.89 -7.87
N LEU A 625 3.68 -31.10 -9.20
CA LEU A 625 4.01 -30.10 -10.21
C LEU A 625 2.83 -29.13 -10.40
N TYR A 626 1.61 -29.65 -10.55
CA TYR A 626 0.40 -28.83 -10.73
C TYR A 626 -0.14 -28.22 -9.43
N GLU A 627 0.13 -28.82 -8.27
CA GLU A 627 -0.16 -28.22 -6.95
C GLU A 627 0.64 -26.92 -6.73
N ARG A 628 1.79 -26.77 -7.40
CA ARG A 628 2.72 -25.66 -7.19
C ARG A 628 2.86 -24.73 -8.39
N SER A 629 2.53 -25.20 -9.59
CA SER A 629 2.69 -24.42 -10.82
C SER A 629 1.67 -24.79 -11.90
N SER A 630 1.05 -23.79 -12.53
CA SER A 630 0.20 -23.98 -13.70
C SER A 630 1.06 -24.25 -14.93
N GLN A 631 0.47 -24.92 -15.93
CA GLN A 631 1.13 -25.17 -17.21
C GLN A 631 1.70 -23.88 -17.84
N TYR A 632 0.94 -22.78 -17.77
CA TYR A 632 1.39 -21.46 -18.23
C TYR A 632 2.72 -21.01 -17.61
N MET A 633 2.96 -21.34 -16.34
CA MET A 633 4.19 -20.94 -15.65
C MET A 633 5.38 -21.79 -16.07
N LEU A 634 5.18 -23.10 -16.24
CA LEU A 634 6.23 -23.99 -16.77
C LEU A 634 6.64 -23.60 -18.19
N ASP A 635 5.69 -23.13 -18.99
CA ASP A 635 5.94 -22.62 -20.35
C ASP A 635 6.57 -21.22 -20.35
N SER A 636 6.76 -20.60 -19.16
CA SER A 636 7.18 -19.20 -19.00
C SER A 636 8.52 -19.03 -18.29
N PHE A 637 9.38 -20.05 -18.22
CA PHE A 637 10.70 -19.91 -17.60
C PHE A 637 11.63 -18.90 -18.29
N HIS A 638 11.37 -18.56 -19.55
CA HIS A 638 12.04 -17.46 -20.27
C HIS A 638 11.81 -16.08 -19.63
N GLN A 639 10.91 -15.95 -18.65
CA GLN A 639 10.76 -14.74 -17.85
C GLN A 639 12.05 -14.35 -17.11
N VAL A 640 12.95 -15.30 -16.80
CA VAL A 640 14.28 -14.98 -16.24
C VAL A 640 15.14 -14.21 -17.25
N ASP A 641 15.04 -14.53 -18.54
CA ASP A 641 15.71 -13.76 -19.59
C ASP A 641 15.07 -12.38 -19.79
N SER A 642 13.74 -12.29 -19.64
CA SER A 642 13.01 -11.03 -19.63
C SER A 642 13.47 -10.13 -18.48
N ALA A 643 13.67 -10.72 -17.30
CA ALA A 643 14.22 -10.04 -16.13
C ALA A 643 15.64 -9.50 -16.38
N GLN A 644 16.53 -10.32 -16.98
CA GLN A 644 17.89 -9.89 -17.34
C GLN A 644 17.89 -8.75 -18.36
N TYR A 645 17.03 -8.83 -19.38
CA TYR A 645 16.81 -7.75 -20.36
C TYR A 645 16.44 -6.44 -19.67
N LEU A 646 15.41 -6.48 -18.83
CA LEU A 646 14.83 -5.30 -18.21
C LEU A 646 15.79 -4.64 -17.19
N VAL A 647 16.76 -5.37 -16.63
CA VAL A 647 17.85 -4.76 -15.84
C VAL A 647 18.84 -4.04 -16.76
N CYS A 648 19.21 -4.63 -17.89
CA CYS A 648 20.06 -3.95 -18.88
C CYS A 648 19.38 -2.68 -19.39
N GLN A 649 18.08 -2.74 -19.69
CA GLN A 649 17.29 -1.59 -20.13
C GLN A 649 17.33 -0.46 -19.09
N ALA A 650 17.13 -0.76 -17.81
CA ALA A 650 17.15 0.27 -16.76
C ALA A 650 18.51 0.99 -16.69
N ILE A 651 19.63 0.25 -16.81
CA ILE A 651 20.98 0.83 -16.84
C ILE A 651 21.18 1.67 -18.11
N LEU A 652 20.74 1.17 -19.27
CA LEU A 652 20.85 1.89 -20.55
C LEU A 652 20.06 3.20 -20.53
N GLU A 653 18.84 3.19 -19.99
CA GLU A 653 18.00 4.38 -19.87
C GLU A 653 18.64 5.42 -18.96
N GLU A 654 19.14 5.01 -17.79
CA GLU A 654 19.84 5.90 -16.87
C GLU A 654 21.11 6.48 -17.52
N MET A 655 21.99 5.63 -18.05
CA MET A 655 23.21 6.10 -18.72
C MET A 655 22.88 7.04 -19.88
N TRP A 656 21.97 6.65 -20.78
CA TRP A 656 21.67 7.41 -21.97
C TRP A 656 21.01 8.73 -21.65
N LEU A 657 20.01 8.77 -20.77
CA LEU A 657 19.18 9.95 -20.52
C LEU A 657 19.79 10.89 -19.47
N THR A 658 20.40 10.34 -18.43
CA THR A 658 20.78 11.08 -17.21
C THR A 658 22.28 11.36 -17.16
N TYR A 659 23.12 10.38 -17.49
CA TYR A 659 24.59 10.52 -17.37
C TYR A 659 25.30 11.03 -18.63
N MET A 660 25.01 10.44 -19.79
CA MET A 660 25.81 10.67 -20.99
C MET A 660 25.54 12.03 -21.63
N ASP A 661 26.62 12.73 -21.98
CA ASP A 661 26.55 13.98 -22.73
C ASP A 661 26.39 13.75 -24.25
N ALA A 662 26.20 14.84 -25.01
CA ALA A 662 26.04 14.77 -26.45
C ALA A 662 27.28 14.23 -27.19
N ALA A 663 28.50 14.46 -26.67
CA ALA A 663 29.73 13.99 -27.29
C ALA A 663 29.90 12.47 -27.11
N GLN A 664 29.64 11.95 -25.92
CA GLN A 664 29.64 10.53 -25.62
C GLN A 664 28.58 9.79 -26.45
N ARG A 665 27.35 10.32 -26.55
CA ARG A 665 26.30 9.73 -27.41
C ARG A 665 26.69 9.73 -28.89
N ARG A 666 27.37 10.77 -29.38
CA ARG A 666 27.94 10.77 -30.75
C ARG A 666 29.03 9.70 -30.90
N ARG A 667 29.89 9.53 -29.90
CA ARG A 667 30.95 8.52 -29.91
C ARG A 667 30.39 7.09 -29.94
N VAL A 668 29.35 6.80 -29.17
CA VAL A 668 28.60 5.53 -29.24
C VAL A 668 28.12 5.26 -30.67
N ARG A 669 27.51 6.26 -31.33
CA ARG A 669 27.02 6.15 -32.72
C ARG A 669 28.14 5.91 -33.74
N GLN A 670 29.31 6.49 -33.51
CA GLN A 670 30.48 6.28 -34.37
C GLN A 670 31.09 4.89 -34.20
N LEU A 671 31.18 4.39 -32.96
CA LEU A 671 31.76 3.07 -32.68
C LEU A 671 30.82 1.93 -33.06
N ARG A 672 29.52 2.11 -32.86
CA ARG A 672 28.51 1.13 -33.22
C ARG A 672 27.26 1.82 -33.82
N PRO A 673 27.23 2.02 -35.15
CA PRO A 673 26.04 2.53 -35.84
C PRO A 673 24.92 1.49 -35.82
N SER A 674 23.67 1.90 -36.02
CA SER A 674 22.50 0.98 -36.01
C SER A 674 22.60 -0.08 -37.10
N GLU A 675 23.25 0.24 -38.22
CA GLU A 675 23.51 -0.68 -39.33
C GLU A 675 24.45 -1.82 -38.95
N ALA A 676 25.32 -1.63 -37.94
CA ALA A 676 26.26 -2.68 -37.51
C ALA A 676 25.53 -3.93 -37.00
N TYR A 677 24.27 -3.82 -36.59
CA TYR A 677 23.48 -4.96 -36.15
C TYR A 677 22.85 -5.79 -37.29
N ARG A 678 22.95 -5.34 -38.55
CA ARG A 678 22.43 -6.06 -39.72
C ARG A 678 23.13 -7.41 -39.92
N GLU A 679 24.42 -7.48 -39.58
CA GLU A 679 25.23 -8.71 -39.71
C GLU A 679 25.10 -9.65 -38.51
N GLY A 680 24.29 -9.28 -37.51
CA GLY A 680 24.14 -10.03 -36.26
C GLY A 680 24.94 -9.43 -35.10
N LEU A 681 24.84 -10.06 -33.93
CA LEU A 681 25.65 -9.68 -32.76
C LEU A 681 26.98 -10.45 -32.82
N LEU A 682 28.11 -9.73 -32.86
CA LEU A 682 29.43 -10.37 -32.82
C LEU A 682 29.71 -10.91 -31.40
N SER A 683 30.30 -12.11 -31.32
CA SER A 683 30.59 -12.76 -30.02
C SER A 683 31.55 -11.96 -29.14
N GLU A 684 32.43 -11.17 -29.77
CA GLU A 684 33.31 -10.20 -29.09
C GLU A 684 32.54 -9.08 -28.38
N TRP A 685 31.36 -8.68 -28.85
CA TRP A 685 30.57 -7.63 -28.21
C TRP A 685 29.90 -8.11 -26.92
N LEU A 686 29.79 -9.43 -26.74
CA LEU A 686 29.25 -10.07 -25.55
C LEU A 686 30.35 -10.44 -24.53
N ARG A 687 31.62 -10.13 -24.83
CA ARG A 687 32.77 -10.43 -23.95
C ARG A 687 33.62 -9.16 -23.74
N PRO A 688 33.86 -8.72 -22.50
CA PRO A 688 33.42 -9.31 -21.22
C PRO A 688 31.95 -9.01 -20.91
N CYS A 689 31.35 -9.88 -20.11
CA CYS A 689 30.00 -9.70 -19.60
C CYS A 689 29.94 -8.48 -18.68
N PRO A 690 29.02 -7.51 -18.89
CA PRO A 690 29.06 -6.23 -18.15
C PRO A 690 28.76 -6.37 -16.65
N TRP A 691 28.21 -7.51 -16.21
CA TRP A 691 28.01 -7.83 -14.79
C TRP A 691 29.05 -8.81 -14.21
N GLY A 692 30.03 -9.26 -15.01
CA GLY A 692 31.05 -10.24 -14.62
C GLY A 692 32.30 -9.61 -13.97
N GLY A 693 32.30 -9.49 -12.64
CA GLY A 693 33.45 -9.07 -11.82
C GLY A 693 33.52 -7.55 -11.52
N PRO A 694 34.34 -7.13 -10.54
CA PRO A 694 34.54 -5.71 -10.25
C PRO A 694 35.17 -5.02 -11.46
N GLU A 695 34.55 -3.95 -11.95
CA GLU A 695 35.18 -3.10 -12.97
C GLU A 695 36.50 -2.59 -12.42
N LYS A 696 37.59 -2.71 -13.20
CA LYS A 696 38.86 -2.04 -12.88
C LYS A 696 38.55 -0.57 -12.66
N SER A 697 38.99 -0.01 -11.53
CA SER A 697 38.65 1.36 -11.16
C SER A 697 39.12 2.34 -12.24
N ALA A 698 38.41 3.45 -12.48
CA ALA A 698 38.94 4.50 -13.35
C ALA A 698 40.18 5.22 -12.77
N ALA A 699 40.61 4.85 -11.56
CA ALA A 699 41.90 5.22 -10.97
C ALA A 699 43.07 4.38 -11.51
N ASP A 700 42.82 3.19 -12.08
CA ASP A 700 43.82 2.36 -12.75
C ASP A 700 44.13 2.82 -14.19
N VAL A 701 43.39 3.80 -14.69
CA VAL A 701 43.48 4.29 -16.07
C VAL A 701 43.84 5.78 -16.07
N GLY A 702 45.12 6.07 -16.29
CA GLY A 702 45.75 7.36 -15.98
C GLY A 702 45.45 8.57 -16.88
N LYS A 703 44.58 8.48 -17.91
CA LYS A 703 44.28 9.63 -18.81
C LYS A 703 42.79 9.92 -18.96
N LEU A 704 42.43 11.20 -19.00
CA LEU A 704 41.04 11.71 -19.17
C LEU A 704 40.36 11.20 -20.45
N LYS A 705 41.13 10.99 -21.52
CA LYS A 705 40.66 10.44 -22.81
C LYS A 705 40.22 8.98 -22.68
N ASP A 706 40.87 8.22 -21.81
CA ASP A 706 40.58 6.81 -21.55
C ASP A 706 39.33 6.65 -20.66
N ARG A 707 39.01 7.64 -19.82
CA ARG A 707 37.76 7.70 -19.02
C ARG A 707 36.51 7.95 -19.86
N GLN A 708 36.60 8.78 -20.90
CA GLN A 708 35.49 8.99 -21.83
C GLN A 708 35.19 7.73 -22.66
N ASP A 709 36.23 6.97 -23.01
CA ASP A 709 36.06 5.67 -23.67
C ASP A 709 35.46 4.62 -22.71
N ALA A 710 35.75 4.65 -21.41
CA ALA A 710 35.18 3.71 -20.43
C ALA A 710 33.64 3.77 -20.34
N VAL A 711 33.05 4.97 -20.24
CA VAL A 711 31.58 5.16 -20.20
C VAL A 711 30.93 4.61 -21.47
N VAL A 712 31.51 4.94 -22.63
CA VAL A 712 31.00 4.53 -23.94
C VAL A 712 31.11 3.02 -24.12
N LEU A 713 32.22 2.41 -23.73
CA LEU A 713 32.43 0.96 -23.81
C LEU A 713 31.48 0.20 -22.87
N ASN A 714 31.27 0.72 -21.65
CA ASN A 714 30.32 0.14 -20.70
C ASN A 714 28.88 0.17 -21.24
N PHE A 715 28.45 1.32 -21.79
CA PHE A 715 27.16 1.46 -22.47
C PHE A 715 27.00 0.43 -23.60
N LEU A 716 28.00 0.33 -24.48
CA LEU A 716 27.99 -0.61 -25.60
C LEU A 716 27.94 -2.08 -25.13
N ALA A 717 28.54 -2.42 -23.99
CA ALA A 717 28.46 -3.77 -23.44
C ALA A 717 27.04 -4.11 -22.97
N TYR A 718 26.40 -3.20 -22.21
CA TYR A 718 25.00 -3.37 -21.81
C TYR A 718 24.03 -3.39 -22.99
N GLU A 719 24.28 -2.58 -24.01
CA GLU A 719 23.48 -2.50 -25.23
C GLU A 719 23.52 -3.83 -26.00
N ALA A 720 24.71 -4.43 -26.15
CA ALA A 720 24.87 -5.73 -26.79
C ALA A 720 24.18 -6.84 -25.98
N ALA A 721 24.32 -6.82 -24.65
CA ALA A 721 23.68 -7.78 -23.77
C ALA A 721 22.14 -7.70 -23.83
N ALA A 722 21.58 -6.48 -23.76
CA ALA A 722 20.15 -6.24 -23.87
C ALA A 722 19.61 -6.71 -25.22
N LEU A 723 20.28 -6.36 -26.32
CA LEU A 723 19.86 -6.77 -27.66
C LEU A 723 19.92 -8.30 -27.83
N SER A 724 20.93 -8.95 -27.25
CA SER A 724 21.04 -10.41 -27.24
C SER A 724 19.83 -11.04 -26.57
N LYS A 725 19.42 -10.52 -25.41
CA LYS A 725 18.26 -11.03 -24.68
C LYS A 725 16.95 -10.76 -25.41
N ALA A 726 16.74 -9.56 -25.95
CA ALA A 726 15.55 -9.26 -26.75
C ALA A 726 15.42 -10.19 -27.97
N LYS A 727 16.52 -10.43 -28.70
CA LYS A 727 16.55 -11.37 -29.84
C LYS A 727 16.25 -12.80 -29.39
N GLN A 728 16.83 -13.26 -28.28
CA GLN A 728 16.52 -14.58 -27.71
C GLN A 728 15.02 -14.70 -27.38
N LEU A 729 14.44 -13.68 -26.76
CA LEU A 729 13.03 -13.65 -26.36
C LEU A 729 12.06 -13.56 -27.55
N THR A 730 12.46 -13.03 -28.70
CA THR A 730 11.63 -13.14 -29.91
C THR A 730 11.43 -14.58 -30.37
N MET A 731 12.30 -15.51 -29.97
CA MET A 731 12.17 -16.94 -30.28
C MET A 731 11.51 -17.71 -29.12
N ALA A 732 11.85 -17.36 -27.88
CA ALA A 732 11.40 -18.07 -26.69
C ALA A 732 10.00 -17.65 -26.19
N ASP A 733 9.56 -16.42 -26.46
CA ASP A 733 8.27 -15.88 -26.04
C ASP A 733 7.36 -15.55 -27.24
N PRO A 734 6.65 -16.55 -27.78
CA PRO A 734 5.77 -16.33 -28.93
C PRO A 734 4.58 -15.43 -28.60
N ILE A 735 4.16 -15.38 -27.32
CA ILE A 735 3.02 -14.58 -26.86
C ILE A 735 3.36 -13.09 -26.99
N ARG A 736 4.55 -12.68 -26.54
CA ARG A 736 5.03 -11.29 -26.59
C ARG A 736 5.96 -11.01 -27.77
N LEU A 737 5.88 -11.79 -28.87
CA LEU A 737 6.74 -11.63 -30.06
C LEU A 737 6.81 -10.18 -30.58
N LYS A 738 5.66 -9.51 -30.74
CA LYS A 738 5.58 -8.13 -31.22
C LYS A 738 6.28 -7.15 -30.27
N TYR A 739 6.13 -7.37 -28.97
CA TYR A 739 6.79 -6.59 -27.94
C TYR A 739 8.31 -6.77 -28.02
N TRP A 740 8.82 -8.00 -28.05
CA TRP A 740 10.27 -8.25 -28.12
C TRP A 740 10.93 -7.74 -29.42
N LYS A 741 10.21 -7.80 -30.55
CA LYS A 741 10.68 -7.16 -31.80
C LYS A 741 10.78 -5.66 -31.68
N ARG A 742 9.81 -5.02 -31.01
CA ARG A 742 9.82 -3.58 -30.73
C ARG A 742 10.98 -3.23 -29.80
N GLU A 743 11.19 -4.00 -28.75
CA GLU A 743 12.29 -3.79 -27.80
C GLU A 743 13.67 -3.93 -28.45
N ALA A 744 13.86 -4.93 -29.32
CA ALA A 744 15.09 -5.06 -30.11
C ALA A 744 15.31 -3.83 -31.01
N LEU A 745 14.25 -3.31 -31.64
CA LEU A 745 14.31 -2.09 -32.45
C LEU A 745 14.64 -0.87 -31.59
N ASN A 746 14.01 -0.72 -30.43
CA ASN A 746 14.25 0.37 -29.49
C ASN A 746 15.72 0.43 -29.08
N ILE A 747 16.35 -0.71 -28.81
CA ILE A 747 17.79 -0.76 -28.51
C ILE A 747 18.64 -0.38 -29.72
N MET A 748 18.39 -0.99 -30.89
CA MET A 748 19.18 -0.71 -32.10
C MET A 748 19.11 0.77 -32.52
N CYS A 749 17.94 1.38 -32.35
CA CYS A 749 17.70 2.79 -32.68
C CYS A 749 17.97 3.73 -31.49
N ARG A 750 18.27 3.19 -30.30
CA ARG A 750 18.53 3.94 -29.05
C ARG A 750 17.39 4.88 -28.67
N VAL A 751 16.17 4.38 -28.85
CA VAL A 751 14.92 5.07 -28.51
C VAL A 751 14.63 4.80 -27.04
N TYR A 752 15.34 5.51 -26.18
CA TYR A 752 15.14 5.50 -24.72
C TYR A 752 14.30 6.72 -24.32
N GLY A 753 13.28 6.53 -23.48
CA GLY A 753 12.54 7.64 -22.87
C GLY A 753 11.44 8.32 -23.70
N THR A 754 11.10 7.82 -24.90
CA THR A 754 9.81 8.17 -25.52
C THR A 754 8.79 7.12 -25.11
N ALA A 755 7.82 7.51 -24.27
CA ALA A 755 6.68 6.68 -23.97
C ALA A 755 6.04 6.17 -25.28
N ALA A 756 5.86 4.86 -25.32
CA ALA A 756 4.81 4.21 -26.10
C ALA A 756 3.48 4.43 -25.40
#